data_AF-A0A261BX71-F1
#
_entry.id   AF-A0A261BX71-F1
#
_cell.length_a   1.000
_cell.length_b   1.000
_cell.length_c   1.000
_cell.angle_alpha   90.00
_cell.angle_beta   90.00
_cell.angle_gamma   90.00
#
_symmetry.space_group_name_H-M   'P 1'
#
loop_
_entity.id
_entity.type
_entity.pdbx_description
1 polymer ?
#
loop_
_entity_poly.entity_id
_entity_poly.type
_entity_poly.pdbx_seq_one_letter_code
_entity_poly.pdbx_strand_id
1 'polypeptide(L)'
;MHESKGDPSAAAASNHFKDGIIDLLAGTAGGVANVYAGQPLDTVKVKVQTFPNLYSNWVVCLKDTYKLDGIRGLYAGTLPALAANVAENAVLFTAYGYCQKTIATLNGLEDVKHMTPLENAFSGSLAAVFAATVLCPTELVKCKLQAAREMKQKCTPFSVCRDIAKTTGVRGFFVGMTPTLAREVPGYFFFFGAYETCRYLLTEEGQRKEEIGLAKTAIAGSAGGMALWTSIYPADVVKSRMQYMFSSCWIKTIRHISVSPRILRFYSSDSPFFKVEVVSSERKVQAKKSVAPRFEKKHRQKISDYLKQMATPEIEAQLAPLRAAVKEYGDLIRDLKAKGAPKIDIDKAVVELKARKRRLEETEIALAPKEASFDRLKLEDLLKRRFFYDQSFAIYGGVTGLYDFGPMGCSLKANMLQEWRKHFILEEGMLEVDCTSLTPEPVLKASGHVDRFADWMVKDVKNGECFRADHLIKNSIEKLMNVSAEVKKDGEDVLARLEGFDDKDMHEVITRFKFKSPITGNDLTEPIAFNLMFPTQIGPTGDFKAFLRPETAQGIFVNFKRLLEFNQGKLPFAAAQIGLGFRNEISPRQGLIRVREFTMCEIEHFVDPEDKRFPKFAKIADQKLVLFSACNQLDGAPAREVAIGEAVANKTVANETLGYYMARCHQFLMKVGIDGRRLRFRQHLSNEMAHYAQDCWDAEILTSYGWIECVGNADRACYDLQQHFKATNVKLVAEKKLPQPIDVNVVEAQANMALLGKSFKKDSKKIQTALQQLTSEQVTALEEELLSKNLYNLDINGENYALTPDLLNIKKYSKKLHVQEITPSVIEPSYGIGRIMYALLEHSFRQREGDEQRTFLAFKPLVAPIKCSILPISANEALVPVMEAVKEELARYELSYKVDDSSGTIGRRYARTDEIGIPFGITVDFDSDKTTPHTVTIRHAETMSQIRLPISELGRLISDLVAGRQQWSDAKAKWPKFEANAE
;
A
#
# COMPACT_ATOMS: atom_id res chain seq x y z
N MET A 1 -100.08 -29.18 12.73
CA MET A 1 -99.52 -28.22 11.76
C MET A 1 -98.14 -27.83 12.24
N HIS A 2 -97.10 -28.29 11.53
CA HIS A 2 -95.70 -27.98 11.80
C HIS A 2 -95.32 -26.71 11.04
N GLU A 3 -94.84 -25.68 11.75
CA GLU A 3 -93.95 -24.65 11.18
C GLU A 3 -92.83 -24.40 12.19
N SER A 4 -91.59 -24.59 11.71
CA SER A 4 -90.35 -24.49 12.45
C SER A 4 -89.90 -23.03 12.60
N LYS A 5 -89.70 -22.58 13.83
CA LYS A 5 -88.94 -21.35 14.14
C LYS A 5 -87.46 -21.59 13.85
N GLY A 6 -86.89 -20.77 12.97
CA GLY A 6 -85.46 -20.72 12.69
C GLY A 6 -84.67 -20.15 13.86
N ASP A 7 -83.49 -20.72 14.09
CA ASP A 7 -82.57 -20.46 15.19
C ASP A 7 -81.88 -19.08 15.08
N PRO A 8 -81.93 -18.20 16.12
CA PRO A 8 -81.28 -16.89 16.12
C PRO A 8 -79.74 -16.94 16.05
N SER A 9 -79.11 -18.10 16.28
CA SER A 9 -77.65 -18.26 16.29
C SER A 9 -77.01 -18.07 14.90
N ALA A 10 -77.72 -18.42 13.83
CA ALA A 10 -77.22 -18.33 12.45
C ALA A 10 -77.20 -16.90 11.91
N ALA A 11 -78.13 -16.04 12.36
CA ALA A 11 -78.21 -14.64 11.93
C ALA A 11 -77.09 -13.77 12.54
N ALA A 12 -76.70 -14.05 13.80
CA ALA A 12 -75.59 -13.36 14.45
C ALA A 12 -74.22 -13.75 13.84
N ALA A 13 -74.02 -15.03 13.51
CA ALA A 13 -72.78 -15.50 12.87
C ALA A 13 -72.60 -14.95 11.43
N SER A 14 -73.70 -14.79 10.69
CA SER A 14 -73.73 -14.19 9.34
C SER A 14 -73.28 -12.73 9.31
N ASN A 15 -73.68 -11.93 10.31
CA ASN A 15 -73.28 -10.52 10.42
C ASN A 15 -71.80 -10.35 10.79
N HIS A 16 -71.27 -11.16 11.72
CA HIS A 16 -69.84 -11.12 12.06
C HIS A 16 -68.90 -11.47 10.90
N PHE A 17 -69.33 -12.33 9.98
CA PHE A 17 -68.54 -12.66 8.79
C PHE A 17 -68.54 -11.53 7.76
N LYS A 18 -69.67 -10.84 7.56
CA LYS A 18 -69.76 -9.67 6.68
C LYS A 18 -68.94 -8.49 7.21
N ASP A 19 -69.02 -8.22 8.51
CA ASP A 19 -68.24 -7.14 9.15
C ASP A 19 -66.73 -7.41 9.03
N GLY A 20 -66.29 -8.67 9.25
CA GLY A 20 -64.90 -9.07 9.06
C GLY A 20 -64.39 -8.92 7.63
N ILE A 21 -65.24 -9.14 6.61
CA ILE A 21 -64.88 -8.89 5.20
C ILE A 21 -64.76 -7.39 4.91
N ILE A 22 -65.68 -6.58 5.45
CA ILE A 22 -65.65 -5.12 5.28
C ILE A 22 -64.38 -4.55 5.91
N ASP A 23 -64.04 -4.97 7.12
CA ASP A 23 -62.82 -4.54 7.82
C ASP A 23 -61.55 -4.97 7.09
N LEU A 24 -61.52 -6.20 6.54
CA LEU A 24 -60.39 -6.68 5.74
C LEU A 24 -60.21 -5.87 4.44
N LEU A 25 -61.31 -5.56 3.74
CA LEU A 25 -61.28 -4.76 2.51
C LEU A 25 -60.89 -3.31 2.80
N ALA A 26 -61.42 -2.72 3.88
CA ALA A 26 -61.06 -1.37 4.33
C ALA A 26 -59.59 -1.30 4.77
N GLY A 27 -59.12 -2.27 5.55
CA GLY A 27 -57.72 -2.40 5.97
C GLY A 27 -56.78 -2.63 4.79
N THR A 28 -57.19 -3.43 3.80
CA THR A 28 -56.44 -3.65 2.57
C THR A 28 -56.36 -2.36 1.73
N ALA A 29 -57.46 -1.66 1.52
CA ALA A 29 -57.50 -0.41 0.76
C ALA A 29 -56.65 0.69 1.44
N GLY A 30 -56.76 0.83 2.76
CA GLY A 30 -55.93 1.74 3.55
C GLY A 30 -54.45 1.38 3.49
N GLY A 31 -54.12 0.09 3.58
CA GLY A 31 -52.75 -0.40 3.46
C GLY A 31 -52.14 -0.21 2.06
N VAL A 32 -52.93 -0.38 1.00
CA VAL A 32 -52.52 -0.07 -0.38
C VAL A 32 -52.21 1.43 -0.52
N ALA A 33 -53.10 2.30 -0.03
CA ALA A 33 -52.87 3.75 -0.06
C ALA A 33 -51.61 4.15 0.73
N ASN A 34 -51.40 3.55 1.90
CA ASN A 34 -50.20 3.77 2.71
C ASN A 34 -48.91 3.36 1.99
N VAL A 35 -48.89 2.18 1.36
CA VAL A 35 -47.73 1.71 0.58
C VAL A 35 -47.44 2.66 -0.59
N TYR A 36 -48.45 3.08 -1.36
CA TYR A 36 -48.24 4.00 -2.47
C TYR A 36 -47.74 5.38 -2.01
N ALA A 37 -48.28 5.91 -0.91
CA ALA A 37 -47.84 7.19 -0.37
C ALA A 37 -46.40 7.12 0.20
N GLY A 38 -46.05 6.02 0.88
CA GLY A 38 -44.77 5.85 1.57
C GLY A 38 -43.61 5.31 0.71
N GLN A 39 -43.89 4.65 -0.41
CA GLN A 39 -42.87 3.92 -1.19
C GLN A 39 -41.69 4.78 -1.66
N PRO A 40 -41.86 6.04 -2.12
CA PRO A 40 -40.73 6.90 -2.50
C PRO A 40 -39.74 7.13 -1.35
N LEU A 41 -40.26 7.40 -0.15
CA LEU A 41 -39.46 7.62 1.04
C LEU A 41 -38.80 6.32 1.52
N ASP A 42 -39.52 5.20 1.44
CA ASP A 42 -38.98 3.90 1.82
C ASP A 42 -37.84 3.45 0.88
N THR A 43 -37.98 3.68 -0.43
CA THR A 43 -36.92 3.38 -1.41
C THR A 43 -35.66 4.20 -1.12
N VAL A 44 -35.80 5.50 -0.85
CA VAL A 44 -34.66 6.36 -0.46
C VAL A 44 -34.05 5.90 0.86
N LYS A 45 -34.88 5.57 1.86
CA LYS A 45 -34.43 5.05 3.15
C LYS A 45 -33.57 3.79 2.96
N VAL A 46 -34.07 2.79 2.24
CA VAL A 46 -33.35 1.52 2.02
C VAL A 46 -32.04 1.74 1.28
N LYS A 47 -32.03 2.60 0.25
CA LYS A 47 -30.79 2.94 -0.48
C LYS A 47 -29.75 3.63 0.42
N VAL A 48 -30.15 4.60 1.24
CA VAL A 48 -29.25 5.30 2.16
C VAL A 48 -28.72 4.35 3.25
N GLN A 49 -29.57 3.49 3.81
CA GLN A 49 -29.18 2.51 4.83
C GLN A 49 -28.20 1.46 4.28
N THR A 50 -28.37 1.09 3.01
CA THR A 50 -27.58 0.06 2.32
C THR A 50 -26.26 0.61 1.78
N PHE A 51 -26.25 1.83 1.22
CA PHE A 51 -25.10 2.46 0.57
C PHE A 51 -24.71 3.81 1.21
N PRO A 52 -24.29 3.83 2.49
CA PRO A 52 -23.98 5.07 3.22
C PRO A 52 -22.78 5.85 2.67
N ASN A 53 -21.90 5.17 1.91
CA ASN A 53 -20.73 5.77 1.27
C ASN A 53 -21.07 6.38 -0.11
N LEU A 54 -22.17 5.93 -0.74
CA LEU A 54 -22.63 6.43 -2.03
C LEU A 54 -23.50 7.68 -1.85
N TYR A 55 -24.35 7.70 -0.81
CA TYR A 55 -25.23 8.82 -0.51
C TYR A 55 -24.87 9.46 0.83
N SER A 56 -24.57 10.75 0.80
CA SER A 56 -24.24 11.53 2.00
C SER A 56 -25.45 11.83 2.88
N ASN A 57 -26.64 11.99 2.27
CA ASN A 57 -27.92 12.21 2.94
C ASN A 57 -29.09 11.77 2.04
N TRP A 58 -30.30 11.75 2.62
CA TRP A 58 -31.52 11.32 1.93
C TRP A 58 -31.94 12.25 0.79
N VAL A 59 -31.64 13.55 0.87
CA VAL A 59 -31.96 14.53 -0.18
C VAL A 59 -31.14 14.27 -1.44
N VAL A 60 -29.84 13.99 -1.28
CA VAL A 60 -28.94 13.61 -2.38
C VAL A 60 -29.42 12.29 -3.01
N CYS A 61 -29.73 11.29 -2.19
CA CYS A 61 -30.24 10.01 -2.70
C CYS A 61 -31.56 10.15 -3.47
N LEU A 62 -32.51 10.95 -2.97
CA LEU A 62 -33.78 11.24 -3.63
C LEU A 62 -33.57 11.94 -4.98
N LYS A 63 -32.74 12.99 -5.00
CA LYS A 63 -32.43 13.77 -6.21
C LYS A 63 -31.73 12.93 -7.26
N ASP A 64 -30.74 12.13 -6.85
CA ASP A 64 -29.98 11.29 -7.76
C ASP A 64 -30.83 10.13 -8.29
N THR A 65 -31.64 9.49 -7.43
CA THR A 65 -32.58 8.45 -7.86
C THR A 65 -33.62 9.00 -8.84
N TYR A 66 -34.17 10.19 -8.58
CA TYR A 66 -35.11 10.82 -9.50
C TYR A 66 -34.45 11.21 -10.84
N LYS A 67 -33.23 11.76 -10.82
CA LYS A 67 -32.49 12.14 -12.03
C LYS A 67 -32.08 10.94 -12.88
N LEU A 68 -31.67 9.84 -12.25
CA LEU A 68 -31.15 8.66 -12.95
C LEU A 68 -32.26 7.72 -13.40
N ASP A 69 -33.28 7.50 -12.58
CA ASP A 69 -34.29 6.46 -12.79
C ASP A 69 -35.72 7.00 -13.02
N GLY A 70 -35.91 8.31 -12.91
CA GLY A 70 -37.22 8.95 -12.96
C GLY A 70 -38.15 8.51 -11.82
N ILE A 71 -39.44 8.81 -11.95
CA ILE A 71 -40.44 8.45 -10.92
C ILE A 71 -40.55 6.94 -10.71
N ARG A 72 -40.28 6.12 -11.73
CA ARG A 72 -40.32 4.66 -11.64
C ARG A 72 -39.25 4.08 -10.70
N GLY A 73 -38.11 4.76 -10.57
CA GLY A 73 -37.05 4.37 -9.62
C GLY A 73 -37.48 4.50 -8.16
N LEU A 74 -38.28 5.53 -7.85
CA LEU A 74 -38.79 5.78 -6.49
C LEU A 74 -39.85 4.76 -6.05
N TYR A 75 -40.49 4.09 -7.01
CA TYR A 75 -41.46 3.02 -6.77
C TYR A 75 -40.87 1.62 -7.03
N ALA A 76 -39.54 1.48 -6.97
CA ALA A 76 -38.89 0.18 -7.05
C ALA A 76 -39.27 -0.67 -5.82
N GLY A 77 -39.77 -1.89 -6.03
CA GLY A 77 -40.16 -2.80 -4.95
C GLY A 77 -41.61 -2.66 -4.44
N THR A 78 -42.46 -1.85 -5.08
CA THR A 78 -43.88 -1.68 -4.68
C THR A 78 -44.66 -3.00 -4.66
N LEU A 79 -44.45 -3.89 -5.65
CA LEU A 79 -45.22 -5.12 -5.76
C LEU A 79 -44.99 -6.08 -4.57
N PRO A 80 -43.73 -6.40 -4.19
CA PRO A 80 -43.48 -7.11 -2.93
C PRO A 80 -43.96 -6.37 -1.67
N ALA A 81 -43.93 -5.02 -1.65
CA ALA A 81 -44.42 -4.23 -0.52
C ALA A 81 -45.95 -4.34 -0.35
N LEU A 82 -46.71 -4.31 -1.45
CA LEU A 82 -48.15 -4.52 -1.44
C LEU A 82 -48.50 -5.94 -0.99
N ALA A 83 -47.78 -6.94 -1.49
CA ALA A 83 -47.95 -8.33 -1.08
C ALA A 83 -47.65 -8.53 0.42
N ALA A 84 -46.57 -7.92 0.92
CA ALA A 84 -46.20 -7.93 2.33
C ALA A 84 -47.31 -7.34 3.19
N ASN A 85 -47.80 -6.14 2.84
CA ASN A 85 -48.81 -5.44 3.60
C ASN A 85 -50.16 -6.17 3.64
N VAL A 86 -50.60 -6.76 2.53
CA VAL A 86 -51.84 -7.57 2.50
C VAL A 86 -51.70 -8.80 3.41
N ALA A 87 -50.56 -9.49 3.33
CA ALA A 87 -50.32 -10.70 4.09
C ALA A 87 -50.11 -10.41 5.59
N GLU A 88 -49.44 -9.31 5.92
CA GLU A 88 -49.27 -8.80 7.29
C GLU A 88 -50.60 -8.45 7.93
N ASN A 89 -51.44 -7.65 7.27
CA ASN A 89 -52.75 -7.28 7.82
C ASN A 89 -53.62 -8.52 8.03
N ALA A 90 -53.65 -9.46 7.08
CA ALA A 90 -54.40 -10.71 7.24
C ALA A 90 -53.94 -11.53 8.45
N VAL A 91 -52.63 -11.62 8.69
CA VAL A 91 -52.06 -12.34 9.84
C VAL A 91 -52.29 -11.58 11.14
N LEU A 92 -52.11 -10.26 11.15
CA LEU A 92 -52.29 -9.42 12.32
C LEU A 92 -53.75 -9.46 12.79
N PHE A 93 -54.74 -9.31 11.89
CA PHE A 93 -56.16 -9.39 12.27
C PHE A 93 -56.54 -10.76 12.84
N THR A 94 -55.99 -11.85 12.30
CA THR A 94 -56.29 -13.21 12.76
C THR A 94 -55.58 -13.54 14.09
N ALA A 95 -54.30 -13.19 14.21
CA ALA A 95 -53.47 -13.50 15.37
C ALA A 95 -53.74 -12.55 16.56
N TYR A 96 -54.01 -11.28 16.30
CA TYR A 96 -54.22 -10.27 17.34
C TYR A 96 -55.45 -10.56 18.19
N GLY A 97 -56.60 -10.87 17.57
CA GLY A 97 -57.81 -11.23 18.31
C GLY A 97 -57.64 -12.49 19.17
N TYR A 98 -56.86 -13.46 18.70
CA TYR A 98 -56.52 -14.65 19.48
C TYR A 98 -55.58 -14.35 20.65
N CYS A 99 -54.57 -13.50 20.43
CA CYS A 99 -53.63 -13.07 21.46
C CYS A 99 -54.31 -12.25 22.56
N GLN A 100 -55.23 -11.34 22.18
CA GLN A 100 -56.04 -10.57 23.14
C GLN A 100 -56.90 -11.46 24.02
N LYS A 101 -57.64 -12.42 23.44
CA LYS A 101 -58.45 -13.39 24.22
C LYS A 101 -57.59 -14.23 25.16
N THR A 102 -56.40 -14.63 24.71
CA THR A 102 -55.46 -15.42 25.52
C THR A 102 -54.96 -14.62 26.72
N ILE A 103 -54.54 -13.36 26.52
CA ILE A 103 -54.04 -12.49 27.59
C ILE A 103 -55.17 -12.08 28.55
N ALA A 104 -56.37 -11.77 28.04
CA ALA A 104 -57.54 -11.50 28.87
C ALA A 104 -57.88 -12.70 29.78
N THR A 105 -57.84 -13.93 29.24
CA THR A 105 -58.09 -15.15 30.00
C THR A 105 -57.00 -15.40 31.05
N LEU A 106 -55.73 -15.17 30.72
CA LEU A 106 -54.61 -15.33 31.66
C LEU A 106 -54.65 -14.34 32.83
N ASN A 107 -55.25 -13.17 32.63
CA ASN A 107 -55.41 -12.13 33.65
C ASN A 107 -56.80 -12.15 34.32
N GLY A 108 -57.64 -13.15 34.03
CA GLY A 108 -58.94 -13.33 34.69
C GLY A 108 -60.03 -12.32 34.25
N LEU A 109 -59.92 -11.74 33.05
CA LEU A 109 -60.89 -10.80 32.51
C LEU A 109 -61.99 -11.51 31.69
N GLU A 110 -63.25 -11.17 31.91
CA GLU A 110 -64.41 -11.77 31.20
C GLU A 110 -64.57 -11.25 29.75
N ASP A 111 -64.11 -10.04 29.46
CA ASP A 111 -64.18 -9.41 28.13
C ASP A 111 -62.87 -8.65 27.81
N VAL A 112 -62.43 -8.74 26.55
CA VAL A 112 -61.26 -8.05 25.97
C VAL A 112 -61.39 -6.53 26.12
N LYS A 113 -62.61 -5.99 26.22
CA LYS A 113 -62.88 -4.56 26.44
C LYS A 113 -62.34 -4.02 27.75
N HIS A 114 -62.11 -4.87 28.75
CA HIS A 114 -61.58 -4.47 30.06
C HIS A 114 -60.05 -4.50 30.13
N MET A 115 -59.37 -4.85 29.03
CA MET A 115 -57.91 -4.89 28.99
C MET A 115 -57.31 -3.48 29.12
N THR A 116 -56.30 -3.37 29.97
CA THR A 116 -55.46 -2.19 30.10
C THR A 116 -54.68 -1.90 28.81
N PRO A 117 -54.23 -0.65 28.59
CA PRO A 117 -53.37 -0.31 27.45
C PRO A 117 -52.11 -1.17 27.36
N LEU A 118 -51.56 -1.58 28.50
CA LEU A 118 -50.36 -2.42 28.57
C LEU A 118 -50.64 -3.86 28.11
N GLU A 119 -51.76 -4.45 28.51
CA GLU A 119 -52.17 -5.79 28.08
C GLU A 119 -52.51 -5.83 26.57
N ASN A 120 -53.08 -4.76 26.04
CA ASN A 120 -53.29 -4.59 24.60
C ASN A 120 -51.95 -4.48 23.84
N ALA A 121 -50.98 -3.73 24.38
CA ALA A 121 -49.64 -3.63 23.79
C ALA A 121 -48.92 -5.00 23.77
N PHE A 122 -49.00 -5.80 24.85
CA PHE A 122 -48.46 -7.16 24.88
C PHE A 122 -49.15 -8.09 23.88
N SER A 123 -50.47 -7.96 23.70
CA SER A 123 -51.22 -8.71 22.70
C SER A 123 -50.76 -8.38 21.28
N GLY A 124 -50.46 -7.10 21.02
CA GLY A 124 -49.88 -6.63 19.76
C GLY A 124 -48.50 -7.23 19.50
N SER A 125 -47.62 -7.22 20.49
CA SER A 125 -46.28 -7.81 20.41
C SER A 125 -46.29 -9.31 20.14
N LEU A 126 -47.22 -10.05 20.75
CA LEU A 126 -47.35 -11.49 20.53
C LEU A 126 -47.86 -11.80 19.12
N ALA A 127 -48.85 -11.04 18.63
CA ALA A 127 -49.35 -11.15 17.27
C ALA A 127 -48.28 -10.80 16.20
N ALA A 128 -47.40 -9.85 16.52
CA ALA A 128 -46.31 -9.40 15.66
C ALA A 128 -45.28 -10.51 15.33
N VAL A 129 -45.14 -11.53 16.20
CA VAL A 129 -44.29 -12.71 15.91
C VAL A 129 -44.80 -13.46 14.68
N PHE A 130 -46.12 -13.64 14.56
CA PHE A 130 -46.73 -14.30 13.41
C PHE A 130 -46.60 -13.43 12.15
N ALA A 131 -46.83 -12.12 12.28
CA ALA A 131 -46.66 -11.18 11.16
C ALA A 131 -45.22 -11.18 10.61
N ALA A 132 -44.21 -11.20 11.48
CA ALA A 132 -42.80 -11.23 11.10
C ALA A 132 -42.42 -12.44 10.22
N THR A 133 -43.06 -13.60 10.43
CA THR A 133 -42.82 -14.81 9.63
C THR A 133 -43.23 -14.64 8.17
N VAL A 134 -44.27 -13.86 7.91
CA VAL A 134 -44.78 -13.60 6.56
C VAL A 134 -44.07 -12.40 5.92
N LEU A 135 -43.69 -11.41 6.73
CA LEU A 135 -42.99 -10.21 6.28
C LEU A 135 -41.57 -10.47 5.81
N CYS A 136 -40.79 -11.29 6.52
CA CYS A 136 -39.36 -11.44 6.26
C CYS A 136 -39.04 -11.88 4.80
N PRO A 137 -39.72 -12.88 4.21
CA PRO A 137 -39.53 -13.25 2.80
C PRO A 137 -39.83 -12.13 1.82
N THR A 138 -40.94 -11.41 2.03
CA THR A 138 -41.37 -10.35 1.12
C THR A 138 -40.47 -9.12 1.20
N GLU A 139 -40.01 -8.77 2.40
CA GLU A 139 -39.09 -7.66 2.61
C GLU A 139 -37.68 -7.94 2.08
N LEU A 140 -37.20 -9.17 2.20
CA LEU A 140 -35.91 -9.56 1.63
C LEU A 140 -35.90 -9.37 0.10
N VAL A 141 -36.97 -9.79 -0.58
CA VAL A 141 -37.12 -9.62 -2.03
C VAL A 141 -37.20 -8.13 -2.38
N LYS A 142 -37.98 -7.35 -1.61
CA LYS A 142 -38.08 -5.89 -1.77
C LYS A 142 -36.71 -5.20 -1.66
N CYS A 143 -35.96 -5.48 -0.60
CA CYS A 143 -34.64 -4.88 -0.35
C CYS A 143 -33.65 -5.18 -1.49
N LYS A 144 -33.63 -6.43 -1.98
CA LYS A 144 -32.77 -6.80 -3.12
C LYS A 144 -33.15 -6.07 -4.40
N LEU A 145 -34.45 -5.92 -4.68
CA LEU A 145 -34.90 -5.17 -5.86
C LEU A 145 -34.56 -3.68 -5.77
N GLN A 146 -34.68 -3.08 -4.58
CA GLN A 146 -34.32 -1.68 -4.34
C GLN A 146 -32.79 -1.45 -4.47
N ALA A 147 -31.96 -2.46 -4.19
CA ALA A 147 -30.49 -2.38 -4.27
C ALA A 147 -29.89 -2.80 -5.63
N ALA A 148 -30.58 -3.61 -6.43
CA ALA A 148 -30.03 -4.26 -7.62
C ALA A 148 -29.51 -3.31 -8.72
N ARG A 149 -30.09 -2.10 -8.85
CA ARG A 149 -29.63 -1.12 -9.86
C ARG A 149 -28.31 -0.46 -9.51
N GLU A 150 -28.03 -0.21 -8.23
CA GLU A 150 -26.71 0.30 -7.78
C GLU A 150 -25.61 -0.74 -8.06
N MET A 151 -26.00 -2.03 -8.13
CA MET A 151 -25.14 -3.14 -8.54
C MET A 151 -25.11 -3.37 -10.07
N LYS A 152 -25.80 -2.54 -10.87
CA LYS A 152 -25.99 -2.69 -12.32
C LYS A 152 -26.60 -4.05 -12.73
N GLN A 153 -27.40 -4.67 -11.87
CA GLN A 153 -28.08 -5.93 -12.14
C GLN A 153 -29.53 -5.68 -12.57
N LYS A 154 -29.96 -6.35 -13.66
CA LYS A 154 -31.38 -6.39 -14.06
C LYS A 154 -32.05 -7.58 -13.39
N CYS A 155 -32.97 -7.33 -12.47
CA CYS A 155 -33.72 -8.39 -11.81
C CYS A 155 -35.21 -8.03 -11.65
N THR A 156 -36.06 -9.04 -11.76
CA THR A 156 -37.49 -9.01 -11.44
C THR A 156 -37.75 -9.74 -10.12
N PRO A 157 -38.88 -9.49 -9.42
CA PRO A 157 -39.23 -10.22 -8.20
C PRO A 157 -39.13 -11.74 -8.38
N PHE A 158 -39.62 -12.26 -9.51
CA PHE A 158 -39.57 -13.69 -9.83
C PHE A 158 -38.13 -14.21 -9.99
N SER A 159 -37.25 -13.44 -10.66
CA SER A 159 -35.84 -13.84 -10.78
C SER A 159 -35.14 -13.87 -9.42
N VAL A 160 -35.41 -12.90 -8.54
CA VAL A 160 -34.83 -12.85 -7.19
C VAL A 160 -35.31 -14.03 -6.35
N CYS A 161 -36.61 -14.34 -6.36
CA CYS A 161 -37.16 -15.50 -5.65
C CYS A 161 -36.55 -16.81 -6.17
N ARG A 162 -36.47 -16.98 -7.49
CA ARG A 162 -35.87 -18.17 -8.12
C ARG A 162 -34.40 -18.32 -7.74
N ASP A 163 -33.65 -17.22 -7.71
CA ASP A 163 -32.22 -17.24 -7.41
C ASP A 163 -31.99 -17.59 -5.94
N ILE A 164 -32.79 -17.04 -5.01
CA ILE A 164 -32.75 -17.41 -3.58
C ILE A 164 -33.07 -18.90 -3.41
N ALA A 165 -34.15 -19.38 -4.03
CA ALA A 165 -34.58 -20.77 -3.94
C ALA A 165 -33.51 -21.74 -4.49
N LYS A 166 -32.86 -21.41 -5.60
CA LYS A 166 -31.81 -22.24 -6.21
C LYS A 166 -30.49 -22.23 -5.43
N THR A 167 -30.10 -21.08 -4.88
CA THR A 167 -28.79 -20.92 -4.23
C THR A 167 -28.78 -21.36 -2.79
N THR A 168 -29.89 -21.14 -2.06
CA THR A 168 -29.93 -21.28 -0.59
C THR A 168 -31.15 -22.05 -0.07
N GLY A 169 -32.05 -22.47 -0.97
CA GLY A 169 -33.27 -23.19 -0.63
C GLY A 169 -34.31 -22.32 0.08
N VAL A 170 -35.39 -22.94 0.56
CA VAL A 170 -36.52 -22.25 1.21
C VAL A 170 -36.10 -21.47 2.46
N ARG A 171 -35.06 -21.94 3.19
CA ARG A 171 -34.52 -21.23 4.36
C ARG A 171 -33.89 -19.87 4.02
N GLY A 172 -33.45 -19.68 2.77
CA GLY A 172 -32.87 -18.42 2.30
C GLY A 172 -33.83 -17.24 2.33
N PHE A 173 -35.14 -17.50 2.26
CA PHE A 173 -36.17 -16.44 2.33
C PHE A 173 -36.31 -15.82 3.73
N PHE A 174 -35.81 -16.50 4.76
CA PHE A 174 -35.89 -16.06 6.15
C PHE A 174 -34.58 -15.44 6.65
N VAL A 175 -33.66 -15.09 5.73
CA VAL A 175 -32.46 -14.32 6.06
C VAL A 175 -32.86 -12.94 6.52
N GLY A 176 -32.54 -12.64 7.78
CA GLY A 176 -32.94 -11.41 8.45
C GLY A 176 -34.13 -11.56 9.40
N MET A 177 -34.62 -12.79 9.66
CA MET A 177 -35.74 -13.04 10.58
C MET A 177 -35.52 -12.49 11.99
N THR A 178 -34.33 -12.69 12.57
CA THR A 178 -33.99 -12.16 13.89
C THR A 178 -34.10 -10.62 13.94
N PRO A 179 -33.50 -9.86 13.00
CA PRO A 179 -33.81 -8.45 12.83
C PRO A 179 -35.29 -8.09 12.73
N THR A 180 -36.03 -8.85 11.93
CA THR A 180 -37.44 -8.56 11.65
C THR A 180 -38.25 -8.74 12.92
N LEU A 181 -38.00 -9.79 13.70
CA LEU A 181 -38.62 -9.99 15.02
C LEU A 181 -38.23 -8.89 16.02
N ALA A 182 -36.95 -8.50 16.05
CA ALA A 182 -36.47 -7.41 16.89
C ALA A 182 -37.01 -6.03 16.48
N ARG A 183 -37.52 -5.90 15.25
CA ARG A 183 -38.21 -4.73 14.73
C ARG A 183 -39.71 -4.77 15.07
N GLU A 184 -40.39 -5.85 14.70
CA GLU A 184 -41.86 -5.97 14.82
C GLU A 184 -42.32 -6.04 16.28
N VAL A 185 -41.70 -6.90 17.09
CA VAL A 185 -42.21 -7.20 18.44
C VAL A 185 -42.16 -5.97 19.35
N PRO A 186 -41.05 -5.19 19.41
CA PRO A 186 -41.02 -3.94 20.15
C PRO A 186 -41.79 -2.82 19.43
N GLY A 187 -41.77 -2.79 18.09
CA GLY A 187 -42.44 -1.74 17.32
C GLY A 187 -43.93 -1.67 17.60
N TYR A 188 -44.61 -2.82 17.57
CA TYR A 188 -46.04 -2.89 17.90
C TYR A 188 -46.34 -2.58 19.36
N PHE A 189 -45.44 -2.93 20.29
CA PHE A 189 -45.57 -2.56 21.71
C PHE A 189 -45.61 -1.04 21.87
N PHE A 190 -44.61 -0.35 21.30
CA PHE A 190 -44.48 1.10 21.41
C PHE A 190 -45.56 1.83 20.60
N PHE A 191 -45.98 1.28 19.44
CA PHE A 191 -47.08 1.83 18.66
C PHE A 191 -48.38 1.82 19.47
N PHE A 192 -48.85 0.64 19.91
CA PHE A 192 -50.11 0.52 20.61
C PHE A 192 -50.07 1.17 21.99
N GLY A 193 -48.93 1.09 22.70
CA GLY A 193 -48.75 1.78 23.97
C GLY A 193 -48.87 3.31 23.84
N ALA A 194 -48.17 3.92 22.87
CA ALA A 194 -48.26 5.36 22.65
C ALA A 194 -49.60 5.78 22.05
N TYR A 195 -50.17 4.99 21.13
CA TYR A 195 -51.48 5.23 20.53
C TYR A 195 -52.58 5.23 21.59
N GLU A 196 -52.68 4.19 22.41
CA GLU A 196 -53.72 4.06 23.44
C GLU A 196 -53.54 5.06 24.59
N THR A 197 -52.30 5.35 24.99
CA THR A 197 -52.01 6.38 25.99
C THR A 197 -52.40 7.77 25.47
N CYS A 198 -52.08 8.09 24.22
CA CYS A 198 -52.44 9.36 23.61
C CYS A 198 -53.96 9.49 23.45
N ARG A 199 -54.67 8.42 23.04
CA ARG A 199 -56.14 8.41 23.00
C ARG A 199 -56.75 8.63 24.38
N TYR A 200 -56.23 7.97 25.40
CA TYR A 200 -56.69 8.14 26.78
C TYR A 200 -56.54 9.60 27.24
N LEU A 201 -55.37 10.21 27.01
CA LEU A 201 -55.11 11.61 27.38
C LEU A 201 -55.94 12.63 26.59
N LEU A 202 -56.38 12.27 25.38
CA LEU A 202 -57.20 13.13 24.51
C LEU A 202 -58.72 12.93 24.70
N THR A 203 -59.12 11.99 25.57
CA THR A 203 -60.53 11.73 25.91
C THR A 203 -60.98 12.70 27.00
N GLU A 204 -62.08 13.42 26.76
CA GLU A 204 -62.64 14.38 27.73
C GLU A 204 -63.42 13.63 28.84
N GLU A 205 -63.47 14.21 30.06
CA GLU A 205 -64.17 13.60 31.19
C GLU A 205 -65.64 13.31 30.85
N GLY A 206 -66.03 12.03 30.90
CA GLY A 206 -67.38 11.56 30.58
C GLY A 206 -67.59 11.01 29.16
N GLN A 207 -66.60 11.12 28.26
CA GLN A 207 -66.66 10.55 26.91
C GLN A 207 -65.98 9.17 26.83
N ARG A 208 -66.44 8.33 25.89
CA ARG A 208 -65.77 7.05 25.59
C ARG A 208 -64.61 7.26 24.63
N LYS A 209 -63.58 6.41 24.71
CA LYS A 209 -62.37 6.47 23.84
C LYS A 209 -62.70 6.41 22.34
N GLU A 210 -63.83 5.80 21.97
CA GLU A 210 -64.31 5.71 20.58
C GLU A 210 -64.89 7.03 20.04
N GLU A 211 -65.16 8.01 20.91
CA GLU A 211 -65.90 9.24 20.58
C GLU A 211 -64.97 10.46 20.37
N ILE A 212 -63.64 10.28 20.44
CA ILE A 212 -62.64 11.37 20.34
C ILE A 212 -62.55 12.03 18.95
N GLY A 213 -63.25 11.50 17.94
CA GLY A 213 -63.30 12.06 16.59
C GLY A 213 -62.05 11.82 15.74
N LEU A 214 -62.17 12.08 14.42
CA LEU A 214 -61.15 11.77 13.41
C LEU A 214 -59.81 12.50 13.64
N ALA A 215 -59.86 13.78 14.00
CA ALA A 215 -58.65 14.60 14.15
C ALA A 215 -57.80 14.16 15.36
N LYS A 216 -58.40 13.95 16.53
CA LYS A 216 -57.69 13.46 17.72
C LYS A 216 -57.19 12.02 17.52
N THR A 217 -57.94 11.20 16.79
CA THR A 217 -57.51 9.84 16.41
C THR A 217 -56.28 9.87 15.49
N ALA A 218 -56.21 10.81 14.54
CA ALA A 218 -55.04 10.98 13.67
C ALA A 218 -53.80 11.48 14.45
N ILE A 219 -53.97 12.34 15.44
CA ILE A 219 -52.89 12.77 16.35
C ILE A 219 -52.36 11.59 17.15
N ALA A 220 -53.25 10.76 17.72
CA ALA A 220 -52.85 9.55 18.44
C ALA A 220 -52.13 8.56 17.52
N GLY A 221 -52.60 8.39 16.28
CA GLY A 221 -51.92 7.58 15.25
C GLY A 221 -50.52 8.10 14.92
N SER A 222 -50.34 9.42 14.87
CA SER A 222 -49.05 10.07 14.61
C SER A 222 -48.07 9.87 15.78
N ALA A 223 -48.55 10.01 17.02
CA ALA A 223 -47.78 9.73 18.23
C ALA A 223 -47.34 8.25 18.28
N GLY A 224 -48.25 7.33 17.98
CA GLY A 224 -47.96 5.90 17.82
C GLY A 224 -46.89 5.63 16.76
N GLY A 225 -47.02 6.24 15.59
CA GLY A 225 -46.05 6.12 14.49
C GLY A 225 -44.66 6.62 14.84
N MET A 226 -44.54 7.77 15.53
CA MET A 226 -43.25 8.30 15.99
C MET A 226 -42.60 7.39 17.04
N ALA A 227 -43.37 6.88 18.00
CA ALA A 227 -42.88 5.96 19.03
C ALA A 227 -42.38 4.64 18.42
N LEU A 228 -43.13 4.09 17.44
CA LEU A 228 -42.72 2.92 16.67
C LEU A 228 -41.40 3.19 15.94
N TRP A 229 -41.33 4.20 15.08
CA TRP A 229 -40.13 4.40 14.24
C TRP A 229 -38.89 4.74 15.06
N THR A 230 -39.04 5.46 16.17
CA THR A 230 -37.93 5.78 17.08
C THR A 230 -37.37 4.53 17.75
N SER A 231 -38.23 3.61 18.19
CA SER A 231 -37.80 2.39 18.88
C SER A 231 -37.18 1.36 17.94
N ILE A 232 -37.66 1.27 16.69
CA ILE A 232 -37.25 0.20 15.77
C ILE A 232 -36.10 0.58 14.82
N TYR A 233 -35.75 1.87 14.73
CA TYR A 233 -34.79 2.35 13.73
C TYR A 233 -33.45 1.59 13.73
N PRO A 234 -32.81 1.31 14.89
CA PRO A 234 -31.57 0.54 14.91
C PRO A 234 -31.73 -0.87 14.35
N ALA A 235 -32.85 -1.53 14.67
CA ALA A 235 -33.14 -2.88 14.19
C ALA A 235 -33.43 -2.90 12.67
N ASP A 236 -34.15 -1.89 12.16
CA ASP A 236 -34.45 -1.75 10.73
C ASP A 236 -33.16 -1.54 9.90
N VAL A 237 -32.19 -0.75 10.38
CA VAL A 237 -30.89 -0.57 9.70
C VAL A 237 -30.11 -1.88 9.59
N VAL A 238 -30.07 -2.66 10.68
CA VAL A 238 -29.38 -3.95 10.70
C VAL A 238 -30.07 -4.95 9.78
N LYS A 239 -31.41 -4.98 9.80
CA LYS A 239 -32.23 -5.80 8.90
C LYS A 239 -31.91 -5.51 7.43
N SER A 240 -32.00 -4.24 7.01
CA SER A 240 -31.77 -3.83 5.62
C SER A 240 -30.37 -4.25 5.13
N ARG A 241 -29.34 -4.08 5.97
CA ARG A 241 -27.97 -4.51 5.64
C ARG A 241 -27.80 -6.04 5.62
N MET A 242 -28.45 -6.77 6.52
CA MET A 242 -28.41 -8.23 6.52
C MET A 242 -29.09 -8.83 5.28
N GLN A 243 -30.27 -8.31 4.94
CA GLN A 243 -31.05 -8.76 3.79
C GLN A 243 -30.35 -8.43 2.46
N TYR A 244 -29.64 -7.29 2.41
CA TYR A 244 -28.77 -6.93 1.29
C TYR A 244 -27.52 -7.82 1.19
N MET A 245 -26.70 -7.89 2.24
CA MET A 245 -25.43 -8.65 2.24
C MET A 245 -25.63 -10.17 2.26
N PHE A 246 -26.88 -10.63 2.42
CA PHE A 246 -27.24 -12.03 2.62
C PHE A 246 -26.47 -12.66 3.81
N SER A 247 -26.32 -11.88 4.88
CA SER A 247 -25.61 -12.27 6.11
C SER A 247 -26.55 -12.98 7.07
N SER A 248 -26.14 -14.13 7.61
CA SER A 248 -26.94 -14.91 8.57
C SER A 248 -26.77 -14.48 10.03
N CYS A 249 -25.87 -13.53 10.33
CA CYS A 249 -25.51 -13.20 11.71
C CYS A 249 -25.81 -11.73 12.09
N TRP A 250 -26.81 -11.55 12.95
CA TRP A 250 -27.25 -10.27 13.54
C TRP A 250 -26.12 -9.51 14.22
N ILE A 251 -25.36 -10.18 15.09
CA ILE A 251 -24.28 -9.58 15.89
C ILE A 251 -23.13 -9.10 15.00
N LYS A 252 -22.78 -9.85 13.95
CA LYS A 252 -21.74 -9.44 13.00
C LYS A 252 -22.14 -8.17 12.24
N THR A 253 -23.41 -8.07 11.83
CA THR A 253 -23.91 -6.90 11.11
C THR A 253 -24.03 -5.67 12.01
N ILE A 254 -24.46 -5.83 13.27
CA ILE A 254 -24.43 -4.75 14.27
C ILE A 254 -23.01 -4.23 14.46
N ARG A 255 -22.01 -5.11 14.63
CA ARG A 255 -20.59 -4.72 14.75
C ARG A 255 -20.09 -3.97 13.52
N HIS A 256 -20.48 -4.40 12.32
CA HIS A 256 -20.13 -3.71 11.07
C HIS A 256 -20.82 -2.33 10.95
N ILE A 257 -22.00 -2.15 11.52
CA ILE A 257 -22.71 -0.86 11.56
C ILE A 257 -22.11 0.09 12.61
N SER A 258 -21.75 -0.42 13.78
CA SER A 258 -21.20 0.36 14.91
C SER A 258 -19.77 0.86 14.68
N VAL A 259 -19.06 0.35 13.66
CA VAL A 259 -17.74 0.84 13.22
C VAL A 259 -17.88 1.96 12.16
N SER A 260 -19.10 2.31 11.71
CA SER A 260 -19.31 3.42 10.77
C SER A 260 -19.25 4.78 11.50
N PRO A 261 -18.35 5.72 11.11
CA PRO A 261 -18.09 6.97 11.84
C PRO A 261 -19.31 7.90 12.06
N ARG A 262 -20.42 7.69 11.35
CA ARG A 262 -21.59 8.57 11.37
C ARG A 262 -22.59 8.28 12.49
N ILE A 263 -22.66 7.07 13.02
CA ILE A 263 -23.58 6.74 14.14
C ILE A 263 -22.94 7.09 15.49
N LEU A 264 -21.61 6.97 15.60
CA LEU A 264 -20.84 7.37 16.79
C LEU A 264 -20.96 8.86 17.11
N ARG A 265 -21.15 9.74 16.10
CA ARG A 265 -21.31 11.19 16.30
C ARG A 265 -22.65 11.64 16.88
N PHE A 266 -23.70 10.80 16.81
CA PHE A 266 -25.02 11.20 17.29
C PHE A 266 -25.26 10.82 18.77
N TYR A 267 -24.40 9.99 19.36
CA TYR A 267 -24.60 9.43 20.70
C TYR A 267 -23.37 9.48 21.64
N SER A 268 -22.28 10.19 21.31
CA SER A 268 -21.13 10.29 22.23
C SER A 268 -20.99 11.65 22.91
N SER A 269 -21.34 11.72 24.20
CA SER A 269 -20.63 12.53 25.19
C SER A 269 -20.04 11.57 26.25
N ASP A 270 -18.72 11.47 26.29
CA ASP A 270 -17.84 10.96 27.36
C ASP A 270 -18.12 9.61 28.09
N SER A 271 -17.08 8.75 28.02
CA SER A 271 -16.62 7.78 29.04
C SER A 271 -17.30 6.39 29.21
N PRO A 272 -16.65 5.37 29.86
CA PRO A 272 -16.30 4.09 29.20
C PRO A 272 -16.55 2.83 30.07
N PHE A 273 -17.45 1.90 29.72
CA PHE A 273 -17.58 0.64 30.51
C PHE A 273 -17.90 -0.63 29.69
N PHE A 274 -16.95 -1.59 29.75
CA PHE A 274 -16.98 -3.08 29.74
C PHE A 274 -17.78 -3.86 28.65
N LYS A 275 -17.12 -4.67 27.79
CA LYS A 275 -16.62 -6.08 27.91
C LYS A 275 -17.74 -7.16 28.00
N VAL A 276 -18.07 -7.86 26.88
CA VAL A 276 -17.66 -9.23 26.41
C VAL A 276 -18.41 -10.40 27.09
N GLU A 277 -19.11 -11.25 26.29
CA GLU A 277 -18.82 -12.69 26.11
C GLU A 277 -19.60 -13.35 24.96
N VAL A 278 -19.05 -14.47 24.44
CA VAL A 278 -19.47 -15.21 23.23
C VAL A 278 -19.43 -16.71 23.57
N VAL A 279 -20.50 -17.44 23.28
CA VAL A 279 -20.52 -18.92 23.33
C VAL A 279 -20.53 -19.50 21.91
N SER A 280 -19.71 -20.53 21.72
CA SER A 280 -19.42 -21.28 20.49
C SER A 280 -20.40 -22.42 20.22
N SER A 281 -20.60 -22.79 18.95
CA SER A 281 -20.84 -24.19 18.57
C SER A 281 -20.33 -24.49 17.15
N GLU A 282 -19.67 -25.63 17.03
CA GLU A 282 -19.01 -26.17 15.84
C GLU A 282 -19.97 -27.00 14.97
N ARG A 283 -19.76 -27.03 13.65
CA ARG A 283 -20.13 -28.16 12.78
C ARG A 283 -19.14 -28.35 11.62
N LYS A 284 -18.61 -29.57 11.52
CA LYS A 284 -17.73 -30.11 10.47
C LYS A 284 -18.42 -30.10 9.08
N VAL A 285 -17.68 -29.80 8.01
CA VAL A 285 -18.14 -29.93 6.61
C VAL A 285 -17.15 -30.80 5.83
N GLN A 286 -17.69 -31.85 5.22
CA GLN A 286 -17.01 -32.77 4.30
C GLN A 286 -16.65 -32.10 2.96
N ALA A 287 -15.48 -32.47 2.43
CA ALA A 287 -14.92 -31.97 1.18
C ALA A 287 -15.75 -32.32 -0.06
N LYS A 288 -16.00 -31.32 -0.92
CA LYS A 288 -16.48 -31.49 -2.31
C LYS A 288 -15.35 -31.13 -3.29
N LYS A 289 -15.22 -31.96 -4.34
CA LYS A 289 -14.23 -31.86 -5.42
C LYS A 289 -14.22 -30.47 -6.09
N SER A 290 -13.01 -29.94 -6.28
CA SER A 290 -12.73 -28.63 -6.86
C SER A 290 -13.06 -28.54 -8.35
N VAL A 291 -13.89 -27.57 -8.72
CA VAL A 291 -13.97 -27.05 -10.10
C VAL A 291 -13.05 -25.83 -10.17
N ALA A 292 -12.20 -25.74 -11.19
CA ALA A 292 -11.26 -24.64 -11.35
C ALA A 292 -11.98 -23.27 -11.44
N PRO A 293 -11.46 -22.22 -10.77
CA PRO A 293 -12.11 -20.90 -10.73
C PRO A 293 -12.08 -20.22 -12.10
N ARG A 294 -13.20 -19.61 -12.48
CA ARG A 294 -13.35 -18.88 -13.75
C ARG A 294 -12.83 -17.45 -13.56
N PHE A 295 -11.60 -17.15 -13.99
CA PHE A 295 -11.01 -15.82 -13.86
C PHE A 295 -11.65 -14.77 -14.81
N GLU A 296 -11.92 -13.57 -14.28
CA GLU A 296 -12.43 -12.42 -15.02
C GLU A 296 -11.42 -11.87 -16.05
N LYS A 297 -11.91 -11.28 -17.15
CA LYS A 297 -11.09 -10.74 -18.25
C LYS A 297 -10.03 -9.72 -17.79
N LYS A 298 -10.35 -8.88 -16.80
CA LYS A 298 -9.43 -7.88 -16.23
C LYS A 298 -8.28 -8.52 -15.45
N HIS A 299 -8.51 -9.68 -14.84
CA HIS A 299 -7.50 -10.43 -14.10
C HIS A 299 -6.50 -11.11 -15.04
N ARG A 300 -6.99 -11.64 -16.18
CA ARG A 300 -6.11 -12.23 -17.22
C ARG A 300 -5.18 -11.21 -17.84
N GLN A 301 -5.68 -10.01 -18.12
CA GLN A 301 -4.85 -8.93 -18.65
C GLN A 301 -3.71 -8.58 -17.67
N LYS A 302 -4.02 -8.46 -16.36
CA LYS A 302 -3.01 -8.22 -15.32
C LYS A 302 -1.96 -9.33 -15.25
N ILE A 303 -2.37 -10.59 -15.39
CA ILE A 303 -1.45 -11.74 -15.41
C ILE A 303 -0.54 -11.68 -16.65
N SER A 304 -1.10 -11.38 -17.83
CA SER A 304 -0.31 -11.24 -19.06
C SER A 304 0.69 -10.08 -18.97
N ASP A 305 0.26 -8.93 -18.45
CA ASP A 305 1.13 -7.75 -18.26
C ASP A 305 2.22 -8.04 -17.22
N TYR A 306 1.87 -8.74 -16.12
CA TYR A 306 2.83 -9.25 -15.15
C TYR A 306 3.86 -10.18 -15.80
N LEU A 307 3.43 -11.19 -16.55
CA LEU A 307 4.37 -12.14 -17.17
C LEU A 307 5.17 -11.54 -18.32
N LYS A 308 4.76 -10.42 -18.93
CA LYS A 308 5.59 -9.71 -19.91
C LYS A 308 6.74 -8.94 -19.27
N GLN A 309 6.54 -8.50 -18.04
CA GLN A 309 7.52 -7.69 -17.31
C GLN A 309 8.39 -8.54 -16.36
N MET A 310 7.89 -9.71 -15.93
CA MET A 310 8.41 -10.49 -14.79
C MET A 310 8.56 -11.98 -15.04
N ALA A 311 8.39 -12.47 -16.28
CA ALA A 311 8.68 -13.86 -16.55
C ALA A 311 10.16 -14.12 -16.25
N THR A 312 10.44 -15.14 -15.42
CA THR A 312 11.81 -15.64 -15.31
C THR A 312 12.27 -16.11 -16.68
N PRO A 313 13.59 -16.20 -16.95
CA PRO A 313 14.09 -16.69 -18.24
C PRO A 313 13.47 -18.04 -18.65
N GLU A 314 13.17 -18.92 -17.69
CA GLU A 314 12.52 -20.22 -17.93
C GLU A 314 11.03 -20.10 -18.29
N ILE A 315 10.32 -19.14 -17.69
CA ILE A 315 8.92 -18.84 -18.02
C ILE A 315 8.86 -18.14 -19.38
N GLU A 316 9.76 -17.20 -19.65
CA GLU A 316 9.81 -16.46 -20.91
C GLU A 316 10.18 -17.38 -22.07
N ALA A 317 11.09 -18.34 -21.87
CA ALA A 317 11.40 -19.36 -22.87
C ALA A 317 10.15 -20.19 -23.28
N GLN A 318 9.18 -20.36 -22.38
CA GLN A 318 7.92 -21.05 -22.67
C GLN A 318 6.87 -20.12 -23.31
N LEU A 319 6.84 -18.85 -22.92
CA LEU A 319 5.85 -17.87 -23.40
C LEU A 319 6.23 -17.22 -24.74
N ALA A 320 7.52 -17.02 -25.02
CA ALA A 320 8.01 -16.32 -26.21
C ALA A 320 7.55 -16.97 -27.54
N PRO A 321 7.60 -18.32 -27.72
CA PRO A 321 7.08 -18.96 -28.93
C PRO A 321 5.57 -18.75 -29.12
N LEU A 322 4.80 -18.76 -28.02
CA LEU A 322 3.36 -18.56 -28.05
C LEU A 322 3.01 -17.10 -28.38
N ARG A 323 3.76 -16.14 -27.85
CA ARG A 323 3.62 -14.70 -28.17
C ARG A 323 3.96 -14.42 -29.64
N ALA A 324 5.05 -15.02 -30.15
CA ALA A 324 5.43 -14.93 -31.56
C ALA A 324 4.33 -15.49 -32.47
N ALA A 325 3.78 -16.65 -32.16
CA ALA A 325 2.70 -17.27 -32.95
C ALA A 325 1.39 -16.46 -32.93
N VAL A 326 1.06 -15.78 -31.82
CA VAL A 326 -0.09 -14.85 -31.74
C VAL A 326 0.17 -13.60 -32.59
N LYS A 327 1.40 -13.08 -32.60
CA LYS A 327 1.80 -11.93 -33.42
C LYS A 327 1.74 -12.27 -34.91
N GLU A 328 2.34 -13.38 -35.32
CA GLU A 328 2.36 -13.88 -36.70
C GLU A 328 0.95 -13.96 -37.31
N TYR A 329 0.00 -14.55 -36.60
CA TYR A 329 -1.38 -14.65 -37.09
C TYR A 329 -2.16 -13.33 -36.99
N GLY A 330 -1.79 -12.47 -36.04
CA GLY A 330 -2.29 -11.10 -35.99
C GLY A 330 -1.84 -10.28 -37.19
N ASP A 331 -0.66 -10.54 -37.72
CA ASP A 331 -0.09 -9.88 -38.90
C ASP A 331 -0.63 -10.51 -40.20
N LEU A 332 -0.81 -11.84 -40.25
CA LEU A 332 -1.50 -12.55 -41.34
C LEU A 332 -2.91 -12.00 -41.57
N ILE A 333 -3.69 -11.76 -40.51
CA ILE A 333 -5.04 -11.18 -40.65
C ILE A 333 -4.99 -9.75 -41.19
N ARG A 334 -3.96 -8.97 -40.84
CA ARG A 334 -3.77 -7.61 -41.39
C ARG A 334 -3.41 -7.66 -42.87
N ASP A 335 -2.54 -8.58 -43.26
CA ASP A 335 -2.14 -8.80 -44.65
C ASP A 335 -3.31 -9.30 -45.52
N LEU A 336 -4.09 -10.27 -45.04
CA LEU A 336 -5.30 -10.76 -45.73
C LEU A 336 -6.35 -9.66 -45.92
N LYS A 337 -6.49 -8.75 -44.94
CA LYS A 337 -7.37 -7.57 -45.06
C LYS A 337 -6.83 -6.54 -46.05
N ALA A 338 -5.52 -6.29 -46.03
CA ALA A 338 -4.87 -5.37 -46.97
C ALA A 338 -4.95 -5.86 -48.42
N LYS A 339 -4.90 -7.18 -48.63
CA LYS A 339 -4.99 -7.83 -49.95
C LYS A 339 -6.43 -8.11 -50.43
N GLY A 340 -7.44 -7.69 -49.67
CA GLY A 340 -8.85 -7.90 -50.05
C GLY A 340 -9.28 -9.36 -50.12
N ALA A 341 -8.66 -10.24 -49.30
CA ALA A 341 -8.93 -11.68 -49.34
C ALA A 341 -10.39 -12.02 -49.00
N PRO A 342 -10.91 -13.18 -49.48
CA PRO A 342 -12.26 -13.62 -49.19
C PRO A 342 -12.54 -13.70 -47.69
N LYS A 343 -13.76 -13.31 -47.30
CA LYS A 343 -14.21 -13.30 -45.89
C LYS A 343 -14.00 -14.64 -45.17
N ILE A 344 -14.12 -15.75 -45.91
CA ILE A 344 -13.90 -17.11 -45.40
C ILE A 344 -12.46 -17.32 -44.90
N ASP A 345 -11.46 -16.79 -45.60
CA ASP A 345 -10.06 -16.97 -45.25
C ASP A 345 -9.66 -16.06 -44.07
N ILE A 346 -10.25 -14.87 -44.01
CA ILE A 346 -10.14 -13.98 -42.84
C ILE A 346 -10.78 -14.64 -41.60
N ASP A 347 -11.96 -15.22 -41.75
CA ASP A 347 -12.68 -15.88 -40.64
C ASP A 347 -11.92 -17.12 -40.14
N LYS A 348 -11.34 -17.93 -41.05
CA LYS A 348 -10.43 -19.04 -40.68
C LYS A 348 -9.21 -18.55 -39.90
N ALA A 349 -8.53 -17.50 -40.37
CA ALA A 349 -7.38 -16.94 -39.67
C ALA A 349 -7.74 -16.35 -38.30
N VAL A 350 -8.94 -15.75 -38.17
CA VAL A 350 -9.47 -15.22 -36.89
C VAL A 350 -9.79 -16.33 -35.90
N VAL A 351 -10.36 -17.45 -36.35
CA VAL A 351 -10.61 -18.63 -35.50
C VAL A 351 -9.29 -19.17 -34.96
N GLU A 352 -8.28 -19.29 -35.82
CA GLU A 352 -6.97 -19.78 -35.43
C GLU A 352 -6.24 -18.82 -34.48
N LEU A 353 -6.33 -17.50 -34.71
CA LEU A 353 -5.81 -16.49 -33.78
C LEU A 353 -6.46 -16.60 -32.40
N LYS A 354 -7.79 -16.84 -32.33
CA LYS A 354 -8.49 -17.02 -31.05
C LYS A 354 -8.03 -18.27 -30.32
N ALA A 355 -7.79 -19.37 -31.03
CA ALA A 355 -7.27 -20.61 -30.44
C ALA A 355 -5.87 -20.40 -29.84
N ARG A 356 -4.96 -19.72 -30.55
CA ARG A 356 -3.62 -19.42 -30.05
C ARG A 356 -3.61 -18.41 -28.90
N LYS A 357 -4.45 -17.36 -28.94
CA LYS A 357 -4.64 -16.44 -27.81
C LYS A 357 -5.12 -17.17 -26.57
N ARG A 358 -6.07 -18.10 -26.73
CA ARG A 358 -6.55 -18.91 -25.62
C ARG A 358 -5.47 -19.80 -25.04
N ARG A 359 -4.64 -20.44 -25.88
CA ARG A 359 -3.50 -21.26 -25.43
C ARG A 359 -2.45 -20.40 -24.70
N LEU A 360 -2.15 -19.21 -25.19
CA LEU A 360 -1.27 -18.25 -24.52
C LEU A 360 -1.86 -17.85 -23.16
N GLU A 361 -3.14 -17.45 -23.09
CA GLU A 361 -3.82 -17.09 -21.84
C GLU A 361 -3.84 -18.23 -20.81
N GLU A 362 -4.13 -19.46 -21.24
CA GLU A 362 -4.15 -20.64 -20.37
C GLU A 362 -2.74 -20.97 -19.83
N THR A 363 -1.71 -20.83 -20.67
CA THR A 363 -0.31 -21.04 -20.27
C THR A 363 0.18 -19.91 -19.35
N GLU A 364 -0.19 -18.67 -19.63
CA GLU A 364 0.07 -17.52 -18.75
C GLU A 364 -0.57 -17.72 -17.37
N ILE A 365 -1.82 -18.19 -17.30
CA ILE A 365 -2.47 -18.47 -16.01
C ILE A 365 -1.80 -19.64 -15.28
N ALA A 366 -1.35 -20.66 -15.99
CA ALA A 366 -0.68 -21.82 -15.41
C ALA A 366 0.72 -21.49 -14.86
N LEU A 367 1.45 -20.60 -15.56
CA LEU A 367 2.79 -20.15 -15.18
C LEU A 367 2.78 -18.94 -14.24
N ALA A 368 1.62 -18.29 -14.06
CA ALA A 368 1.48 -17.21 -13.09
C ALA A 368 1.74 -17.75 -11.67
N PRO A 369 2.65 -17.12 -10.90
CA PRO A 369 2.86 -17.51 -9.51
C PRO A 369 1.55 -17.37 -8.73
N LYS A 370 1.29 -18.29 -7.78
CA LYS A 370 0.10 -18.25 -6.90
C LYS A 370 -0.06 -16.91 -6.14
N GLU A 371 1.01 -16.12 -6.09
CA GLU A 371 1.10 -14.77 -5.53
C GLU A 371 0.47 -13.67 -6.43
N ALA A 372 0.03 -14.00 -7.65
CA ALA A 372 -0.62 -13.07 -8.59
C ALA A 372 -1.98 -12.51 -8.09
N SER A 373 -2.46 -12.96 -6.93
CA SER A 373 -3.58 -12.36 -6.19
C SER A 373 -3.16 -11.26 -5.20
N PHE A 374 -1.95 -10.71 -5.30
CA PHE A 374 -1.48 -9.63 -4.42
C PHE A 374 -2.48 -8.46 -4.38
N ASP A 375 -2.96 -8.14 -3.18
CA ASP A 375 -3.92 -7.07 -2.92
C ASP A 375 -3.23 -5.95 -2.13
N ARG A 376 -2.77 -4.93 -2.87
CA ARG A 376 -2.09 -3.77 -2.31
C ARG A 376 -2.96 -3.03 -1.27
N LEU A 377 -4.27 -2.95 -1.49
CA LEU A 377 -5.16 -2.21 -0.58
C LEU A 377 -5.27 -2.91 0.77
N LYS A 378 -5.31 -4.26 0.78
CA LYS A 378 -5.25 -5.03 2.03
C LYS A 378 -3.91 -4.91 2.74
N LEU A 379 -2.80 -4.83 1.99
CA LEU A 379 -1.48 -4.56 2.59
C LEU A 379 -1.47 -3.17 3.23
N GLU A 380 -1.83 -2.12 2.50
CA GLU A 380 -1.85 -0.75 3.00
C GLU A 380 -2.76 -0.60 4.24
N ASP A 381 -3.94 -1.24 4.25
CA ASP A 381 -4.82 -1.31 5.42
C ASP A 381 -4.13 -1.98 6.62
N LEU A 382 -3.50 -3.13 6.42
CA LEU A 382 -2.76 -3.82 7.48
C LEU A 382 -1.64 -2.94 8.04
N LEU A 383 -0.84 -2.32 7.18
CA LEU A 383 0.30 -1.51 7.58
C LEU A 383 -0.14 -0.30 8.41
N LYS A 384 -1.23 0.37 8.02
CA LYS A 384 -1.82 1.48 8.77
C LYS A 384 -2.44 1.00 10.09
N ARG A 385 -3.30 -0.01 10.05
CA ARG A 385 -4.01 -0.54 11.22
C ARG A 385 -3.06 -1.09 12.29
N ARG A 386 -1.93 -1.67 11.88
CA ARG A 386 -0.90 -2.20 12.79
C ARG A 386 0.26 -1.23 13.03
N PHE A 387 0.14 0.00 12.54
CA PHE A 387 1.06 1.10 12.74
C PHE A 387 2.52 0.74 12.41
N PHE A 388 2.75 0.23 11.19
CA PHE A 388 4.09 0.12 10.61
C PHE A 388 4.61 1.50 10.23
N TYR A 389 3.83 2.24 9.44
CA TYR A 389 4.03 3.66 9.18
C TYR A 389 2.69 4.32 8.90
N ASP A 390 2.61 5.63 9.10
CA ASP A 390 1.47 6.45 8.71
C ASP A 390 1.93 7.82 8.23
N GLN A 391 1.02 8.60 7.64
CA GLN A 391 1.34 9.94 7.13
C GLN A 391 1.72 10.88 8.29
N SER A 392 2.86 11.57 8.16
CA SER A 392 3.29 12.51 9.20
C SER A 392 2.28 13.64 9.35
N PHE A 393 2.02 14.02 10.61
CA PHE A 393 1.07 15.07 10.98
C PHE A 393 -0.38 14.79 10.53
N ALA A 394 -0.81 13.52 10.49
CA ALA A 394 -2.14 13.12 10.01
C ALA A 394 -3.31 13.88 10.66
N ILE A 395 -3.25 14.17 11.97
CA ILE A 395 -4.28 14.93 12.69
C ILE A 395 -4.38 16.41 12.27
N TYR A 396 -3.35 16.95 11.60
CA TYR A 396 -3.30 18.30 11.02
C TYR A 396 -3.62 18.30 9.51
N GLY A 397 -4.09 17.18 8.95
CA GLY A 397 -4.37 17.00 7.52
C GLY A 397 -3.26 16.29 6.74
N GLY A 398 -2.10 16.03 7.38
CA GLY A 398 -1.00 15.27 6.82
C GLY A 398 -0.16 16.03 5.79
N VAL A 399 1.12 15.67 5.67
CA VAL A 399 2.02 16.22 4.63
C VAL A 399 2.40 15.11 3.65
N THR A 400 2.15 15.32 2.36
CA THR A 400 2.47 14.33 1.32
C THR A 400 3.98 14.15 1.20
N GLY A 401 4.43 12.89 1.19
CA GLY A 401 5.85 12.53 1.10
C GLY A 401 6.58 12.54 2.44
N LEU A 402 5.90 12.78 3.56
CA LEU A 402 6.44 12.59 4.92
C LEU A 402 5.68 11.47 5.64
N TYR A 403 6.42 10.57 6.28
CA TYR A 403 5.86 9.41 6.96
C TYR A 403 6.52 9.18 8.32
N ASP A 404 5.70 8.88 9.31
CA ASP A 404 6.14 8.50 10.64
C ASP A 404 6.13 6.98 10.75
N PHE A 405 7.23 6.39 11.24
CA PHE A 405 7.30 4.96 11.51
C PHE A 405 6.73 4.66 12.91
N GLY A 406 5.75 3.76 12.99
CA GLY A 406 5.25 3.26 14.26
C GLY A 406 6.14 2.15 14.83
N PRO A 407 5.77 1.53 15.97
CA PRO A 407 6.66 0.61 16.70
C PRO A 407 7.19 -0.55 15.85
N MET A 408 6.35 -1.14 15.00
CA MET A 408 6.75 -2.25 14.13
C MET A 408 7.66 -1.78 12.98
N GLY A 409 7.40 -0.61 12.40
CA GLY A 409 8.24 -0.04 11.35
C GLY A 409 9.61 0.40 11.88
N CYS A 410 9.66 1.04 13.05
CA CYS A 410 10.92 1.40 13.71
C CYS A 410 11.79 0.18 13.97
N SER A 411 11.20 -0.88 14.54
CA SER A 411 11.94 -2.11 14.86
C SER A 411 12.39 -2.84 13.58
N LEU A 412 11.57 -2.88 12.53
CA LEU A 412 11.94 -3.44 11.23
C LEU A 412 13.12 -2.69 10.61
N LYS A 413 13.03 -1.36 10.56
CA LYS A 413 14.07 -0.48 10.04
C LYS A 413 15.37 -0.64 10.84
N ALA A 414 15.31 -0.66 12.17
CA ALA A 414 16.47 -0.84 13.03
C ALA A 414 17.17 -2.18 12.76
N ASN A 415 16.40 -3.28 12.64
CA ASN A 415 16.96 -4.59 12.32
C ASN A 415 17.62 -4.62 10.93
N MET A 416 17.00 -4.00 9.93
CA MET A 416 17.57 -3.90 8.57
C MET A 416 18.87 -3.09 8.57
N LEU A 417 18.91 -1.95 9.26
CA LEU A 417 20.12 -1.13 9.39
C LEU A 417 21.23 -1.87 10.12
N GLN A 418 20.90 -2.58 11.20
CA GLN A 418 21.88 -3.38 11.93
C GLN A 418 22.45 -4.51 11.06
N GLU A 419 21.61 -5.13 10.25
CA GLU A 419 22.07 -6.16 9.32
C GLU A 419 22.93 -5.57 8.21
N TRP A 420 22.60 -4.38 7.70
CA TRP A 420 23.41 -3.67 6.72
C TRP A 420 24.80 -3.34 7.30
N ARG A 421 24.87 -2.85 8.55
CA ARG A 421 26.15 -2.63 9.27
C ARG A 421 26.98 -3.90 9.36
N LYS A 422 26.37 -5.03 9.76
CA LYS A 422 27.06 -6.32 9.84
C LYS A 422 27.57 -6.78 8.48
N HIS A 423 26.74 -6.64 7.44
CA HIS A 423 27.03 -7.14 6.10
C HIS A 423 28.08 -6.31 5.36
N PHE A 424 28.12 -4.99 5.55
CA PHE A 424 29.07 -4.12 4.84
C PHE A 424 30.14 -3.58 5.77
N ILE A 425 29.78 -2.79 6.78
CA ILE A 425 30.74 -2.06 7.62
C ILE A 425 31.66 -3.03 8.36
N LEU A 426 31.10 -4.01 9.09
CA LEU A 426 31.90 -4.92 9.90
C LEU A 426 32.68 -5.94 9.05
N GLU A 427 32.05 -6.49 8.00
CA GLU A 427 32.69 -7.49 7.13
C GLU A 427 33.87 -6.92 6.32
N GLU A 428 33.77 -5.65 5.91
CA GLU A 428 34.82 -5.00 5.11
C GLU A 428 35.71 -4.05 5.92
N GLY A 429 35.47 -3.91 7.23
CA GLY A 429 36.23 -2.99 8.09
C GLY A 429 36.10 -1.53 7.65
N MET A 430 34.91 -1.11 7.22
CA MET A 430 34.68 0.24 6.70
C MET A 430 34.70 1.29 7.82
N LEU A 431 35.06 2.52 7.45
CA LEU A 431 35.05 3.66 8.35
C LEU A 431 33.65 4.29 8.39
N GLU A 432 32.82 3.91 9.37
CA GLU A 432 31.51 4.53 9.58
C GLU A 432 31.67 5.96 10.11
N VAL A 433 31.03 6.93 9.45
CA VAL A 433 30.97 8.34 9.88
C VAL A 433 29.53 8.82 9.97
N ASP A 434 29.30 9.83 10.81
CA ASP A 434 28.01 10.53 10.92
C ASP A 434 28.22 12.03 10.71
N CYS A 435 27.79 12.53 9.55
CA CYS A 435 27.91 13.93 9.17
C CYS A 435 26.59 14.68 9.39
N THR A 436 26.64 16.01 9.46
CA THR A 436 25.44 16.86 9.61
C THR A 436 24.53 16.79 8.39
N SER A 437 23.21 16.96 8.61
CA SER A 437 22.25 17.14 7.51
C SER A 437 22.26 18.54 6.92
N LEU A 438 22.51 19.56 7.76
CA LEU A 438 22.69 20.94 7.34
C LEU A 438 24.01 21.06 6.56
N THR A 439 23.91 21.54 5.32
CA THR A 439 25.03 21.63 4.39
C THR A 439 25.12 23.04 3.82
N PRO A 440 26.27 23.73 3.97
CA PRO A 440 26.48 25.04 3.37
C PRO A 440 26.31 25.04 1.85
N GLU A 441 25.71 26.10 1.27
CA GLU A 441 25.55 26.25 -0.18
C GLU A 441 26.86 26.04 -0.97
N PRO A 442 28.05 26.54 -0.55
CA PRO A 442 29.28 26.34 -1.31
C PRO A 442 29.67 24.87 -1.52
N VAL A 443 29.35 23.99 -0.57
CA VAL A 443 29.64 22.54 -0.69
C VAL A 443 28.78 21.92 -1.79
N LEU A 444 27.49 22.22 -1.79
CA LEU A 444 26.55 21.69 -2.78
C LEU A 444 26.75 22.35 -4.15
N LYS A 445 27.23 23.59 -4.18
CA LYS A 445 27.66 24.25 -5.42
C LYS A 445 28.89 23.57 -6.02
N ALA A 446 29.90 23.25 -5.21
CA ALA A 446 31.07 22.51 -5.67
C ALA A 446 30.70 21.15 -6.26
N SER A 447 29.81 20.40 -5.59
CA SER A 447 29.32 19.11 -6.09
C SER A 447 28.40 19.21 -7.34
N GLY A 448 27.99 20.41 -7.74
CA GLY A 448 27.09 20.64 -8.88
C GLY A 448 25.59 20.50 -8.57
N HIS A 449 25.20 20.18 -7.34
CA HIS A 449 23.79 20.06 -6.95
C HIS A 449 23.03 21.38 -7.07
N VAL A 450 23.63 22.52 -6.70
CA VAL A 450 22.93 23.81 -6.79
C VAL A 450 22.51 24.15 -8.22
N ASP A 451 23.36 23.80 -9.20
CA ASP A 451 23.15 24.18 -10.59
C ASP A 451 22.32 23.15 -11.37
N ARG A 452 22.29 21.88 -10.94
CA ARG A 452 21.67 20.76 -11.68
C ARG A 452 20.51 20.07 -10.99
N PHE A 453 20.30 20.29 -9.69
CA PHE A 453 19.29 19.58 -8.91
C PHE A 453 17.93 20.31 -8.96
N ALA A 454 17.50 20.65 -10.17
CA ALA A 454 16.23 21.28 -10.45
C ALA A 454 15.42 20.47 -11.45
N ASP A 455 14.13 20.33 -11.16
CA ASP A 455 13.17 19.71 -12.06
C ASP A 455 12.27 20.77 -12.70
N TRP A 456 11.79 20.48 -13.92
CA TRP A 456 10.77 21.29 -14.56
C TRP A 456 9.39 21.01 -13.96
N MET A 457 8.73 22.07 -13.49
CA MET A 457 7.42 22.01 -12.84
C MET A 457 6.40 22.87 -13.59
N VAL A 458 5.18 22.36 -13.75
CA VAL A 458 4.02 23.12 -14.22
C VAL A 458 2.93 23.15 -13.16
N LYS A 459 2.12 24.21 -13.16
CA LYS A 459 1.02 24.39 -12.20
C LYS A 459 -0.32 24.47 -12.90
N ASP A 460 -1.36 23.93 -12.29
CA ASP A 460 -2.73 24.20 -12.69
C ASP A 460 -3.06 25.67 -12.42
N VAL A 461 -3.50 26.38 -13.45
CA VAL A 461 -3.73 27.83 -13.43
C VAL A 461 -4.82 28.25 -12.43
N LYS A 462 -5.75 27.36 -12.06
CA LYS A 462 -6.86 27.69 -11.15
C LYS A 462 -6.60 27.32 -9.70
N ASN A 463 -6.11 26.11 -9.43
CA ASN A 463 -5.95 25.62 -8.05
C ASN A 463 -4.49 25.66 -7.56
N GLY A 464 -3.52 25.95 -8.44
CA GLY A 464 -2.10 26.03 -8.12
C GLY A 464 -1.41 24.68 -7.88
N GLU A 465 -2.09 23.56 -8.15
CA GLU A 465 -1.53 22.22 -7.97
C GLU A 465 -0.33 22.00 -8.91
N CYS A 466 0.74 21.47 -8.35
CA CYS A 466 2.02 21.34 -9.03
C CYS A 466 2.24 19.93 -9.59
N PHE A 467 2.72 19.85 -10.82
CA PHE A 467 3.08 18.61 -11.50
C PHE A 467 4.49 18.71 -12.06
N ARG A 468 5.24 17.60 -12.01
CA ARG A 468 6.53 17.49 -12.70
C ARG A 468 6.26 17.36 -14.21
N ALA A 469 6.88 18.21 -15.02
CA ALA A 469 6.55 18.39 -16.42
C ALA A 469 6.85 17.14 -17.26
N ASP A 470 8.01 16.52 -17.06
CA ASP A 470 8.42 15.26 -17.69
C ASP A 470 7.41 14.12 -17.44
N HIS A 471 7.03 13.88 -16.18
CA HIS A 471 6.07 12.86 -15.80
C HIS A 471 4.69 13.14 -16.37
N LEU A 472 4.28 14.41 -16.40
CA LEU A 472 3.01 14.81 -16.99
C LEU A 472 2.99 14.47 -18.49
N ILE A 473 4.04 14.86 -19.23
CA ILE A 473 4.18 14.59 -20.66
C ILE A 473 4.19 13.09 -20.91
N LYS A 474 5.04 12.34 -20.19
CA LYS A 474 5.15 10.87 -20.32
C LYS A 474 3.80 10.18 -20.17
N ASN A 475 3.12 10.42 -19.05
CA ASN A 475 1.83 9.80 -18.75
C ASN A 475 0.72 10.22 -19.74
N SER A 476 0.77 11.44 -20.25
CA SER A 476 -0.23 11.97 -21.18
C SER A 476 -0.04 11.37 -22.59
N ILE A 477 1.20 11.28 -23.05
CA ILE A 477 1.54 10.67 -24.33
C ILE A 477 1.23 9.17 -24.33
N GLU A 478 1.64 8.43 -23.30
CA GLU A 478 1.33 6.99 -23.19
C GLU A 478 -0.18 6.71 -23.23
N LYS A 479 -1.01 7.62 -22.67
CA LYS A 479 -2.47 7.53 -22.78
C LYS A 479 -2.96 7.81 -24.20
N LEU A 480 -2.41 8.81 -24.89
CA LEU A 480 -2.80 9.17 -26.25
C LEU A 480 -2.40 8.13 -27.29
N MET A 481 -1.23 7.50 -27.12
CA MET A 481 -0.73 6.42 -27.97
C MET A 481 -1.66 5.20 -27.98
N ASN A 482 -2.45 4.99 -26.92
CA ASN A 482 -3.45 3.92 -26.83
C ASN A 482 -4.76 4.24 -27.57
N VAL A 483 -4.95 5.47 -28.05
CA VAL A 483 -6.20 5.96 -28.66
C VAL A 483 -6.05 6.20 -30.16
N SER A 484 -4.90 6.69 -30.62
CA SER A 484 -4.65 7.06 -32.02
C SER A 484 -3.34 6.47 -32.55
N ALA A 485 -3.40 5.84 -33.73
CA ALA A 485 -2.22 5.30 -34.43
C ALA A 485 -1.35 6.40 -35.06
N GLU A 486 -1.93 7.57 -35.38
CA GLU A 486 -1.23 8.71 -36.01
C GLU A 486 -0.33 9.44 -35.01
N VAL A 487 -0.73 9.51 -33.74
CA VAL A 487 0.03 10.12 -32.64
C VAL A 487 1.15 9.19 -32.14
N LYS A 488 1.16 7.92 -32.55
CA LYS A 488 2.04 6.91 -31.99
C LYS A 488 3.53 7.16 -32.31
N LYS A 489 3.85 7.47 -33.56
CA LYS A 489 5.24 7.70 -34.00
C LYS A 489 5.82 8.99 -33.42
N ASP A 490 5.00 10.04 -33.37
CA ASP A 490 5.35 11.35 -32.83
C ASP A 490 5.49 11.29 -31.28
N GLY A 491 4.61 10.53 -30.62
CA GLY A 491 4.71 10.27 -29.18
C GLY A 491 5.93 9.42 -28.79
N GLU A 492 6.30 8.42 -29.61
CA GLU A 492 7.51 7.61 -29.40
C GLU A 492 8.79 8.47 -29.50
N ASP A 493 8.87 9.41 -30.46
CA ASP A 493 10.00 10.33 -30.59
C ASP A 493 10.12 11.27 -29.38
N VAL A 494 8.99 11.85 -28.95
CA VAL A 494 8.96 12.73 -27.77
C VAL A 494 9.38 11.98 -26.52
N LEU A 495 8.89 10.76 -26.30
CA LEU A 495 9.27 9.93 -25.14
C LEU A 495 10.75 9.57 -25.14
N ALA A 496 11.34 9.31 -26.31
CA ALA A 496 12.76 8.96 -26.44
C ALA A 496 13.68 10.15 -26.11
N ARG A 497 13.22 11.38 -26.30
CA ARG A 497 14.02 12.61 -26.09
C ARG A 497 13.68 13.36 -24.80
N LEU A 498 12.65 12.93 -24.08
CA LEU A 498 12.06 13.65 -22.95
C LEU A 498 13.04 14.01 -21.83
N GLU A 499 14.03 13.15 -21.55
CA GLU A 499 15.03 13.40 -20.51
C GLU A 499 16.01 14.52 -20.87
N GLY A 500 16.17 14.84 -22.16
CA GLY A 500 17.04 15.90 -22.65
C GLY A 500 16.34 17.24 -22.88
N PHE A 501 15.05 17.36 -22.57
CA PHE A 501 14.28 18.57 -22.83
C PHE A 501 14.58 19.69 -21.83
N ASP A 502 14.72 20.91 -22.36
CA ASP A 502 14.73 22.14 -21.57
C ASP A 502 13.30 22.70 -21.33
N ASP A 503 13.19 23.87 -20.70
CA ASP A 503 11.90 24.52 -20.44
C ASP A 503 11.10 24.79 -21.71
N LYS A 504 11.77 25.14 -22.81
CA LYS A 504 11.14 25.49 -24.08
C LYS A 504 10.64 24.24 -24.79
N ASP A 505 11.44 23.19 -24.83
CA ASP A 505 11.06 21.90 -25.40
C ASP A 505 9.83 21.34 -24.67
N MET A 506 9.86 21.37 -23.33
CA MET A 506 8.74 20.94 -22.48
C MET A 506 7.49 21.79 -22.75
N HIS A 507 7.64 23.11 -22.86
CA HIS A 507 6.53 24.02 -23.14
C HIS A 507 5.93 23.79 -24.53
N GLU A 508 6.76 23.58 -25.55
CA GLU A 508 6.32 23.30 -26.91
C GLU A 508 5.50 22.02 -26.95
N VAL A 509 5.98 20.94 -26.32
CA VAL A 509 5.25 19.67 -26.29
C VAL A 509 3.92 19.79 -25.54
N ILE A 510 3.90 20.43 -24.36
CA ILE A 510 2.67 20.66 -23.59
C ILE A 510 1.66 21.46 -24.42
N THR A 511 2.11 22.47 -25.15
CA THR A 511 1.26 23.33 -25.97
C THR A 511 0.77 22.62 -27.23
N ARG A 512 1.67 21.93 -27.94
CA ARG A 512 1.39 21.17 -29.18
C ARG A 512 0.33 20.11 -28.96
N PHE A 513 0.45 19.34 -27.88
CA PHE A 513 -0.51 18.29 -27.53
C PHE A 513 -1.65 18.77 -26.62
N LYS A 514 -1.65 20.07 -26.25
CA LYS A 514 -2.66 20.71 -25.38
C LYS A 514 -2.90 19.95 -24.08
N PHE A 515 -1.81 19.55 -23.41
CA PHE A 515 -1.91 18.85 -22.14
C PHE A 515 -2.54 19.73 -21.07
N LYS A 516 -3.38 19.09 -20.25
CA LYS A 516 -4.15 19.73 -19.17
C LYS A 516 -3.87 19.04 -17.85
N SER A 517 -4.22 19.71 -16.76
CA SER A 517 -4.18 19.14 -15.41
C SER A 517 -4.90 17.77 -15.37
N PRO A 518 -4.22 16.68 -14.95
CA PRO A 518 -4.82 15.34 -14.95
C PRO A 518 -6.02 15.16 -14.01
N ILE A 519 -6.19 16.07 -13.06
CA ILE A 519 -7.19 15.97 -11.99
C ILE A 519 -8.40 16.85 -12.30
N THR A 520 -8.16 18.09 -12.71
CA THR A 520 -9.20 19.10 -12.90
C THR A 520 -9.56 19.34 -14.37
N GLY A 521 -8.66 18.99 -15.30
CA GLY A 521 -8.78 19.32 -16.72
C GLY A 521 -8.55 20.81 -17.04
N ASN A 522 -7.96 21.59 -16.12
CA ASN A 522 -7.60 22.99 -16.37
C ASN A 522 -6.31 23.13 -17.18
N ASP A 523 -6.08 24.33 -17.72
CA ASP A 523 -4.83 24.68 -18.38
C ASP A 523 -3.66 24.78 -17.38
N LEU A 524 -2.44 24.61 -17.89
CA LEU A 524 -1.20 24.57 -17.11
C LEU A 524 -0.34 25.80 -17.38
N THR A 525 0.44 26.22 -16.40
CA THR A 525 1.45 27.26 -16.56
C THR A 525 2.62 26.78 -17.42
N GLU A 526 3.46 27.71 -17.83
CA GLU A 526 4.77 27.40 -18.42
C GLU A 526 5.63 26.59 -17.43
N PRO A 527 6.49 25.67 -17.94
CA PRO A 527 7.46 24.96 -17.11
C PRO A 527 8.42 25.93 -16.42
N ILE A 528 8.58 25.78 -15.10
CA ILE A 528 9.53 26.56 -14.31
C ILE A 528 10.50 25.61 -13.60
N ALA A 529 11.76 26.04 -13.48
CA ALA A 529 12.77 25.28 -12.73
C ALA A 529 12.42 25.30 -11.24
N PHE A 530 12.39 24.12 -10.62
CA PHE A 530 12.12 23.94 -9.20
C PHE A 530 13.27 23.19 -8.53
N ASN A 531 13.95 23.85 -7.60
CA ASN A 531 15.05 23.25 -6.86
C ASN A 531 14.53 22.16 -5.93
N LEU A 532 15.07 20.95 -6.07
CA LEU A 532 14.71 19.78 -5.29
C LEU A 532 15.43 19.72 -3.93
N MET A 533 16.28 20.68 -3.59
CA MET A 533 16.88 20.76 -2.25
C MET A 533 16.03 21.64 -1.35
N PHE A 534 15.95 21.31 -0.06
CA PHE A 534 15.29 22.15 0.93
C PHE A 534 16.23 23.28 1.37
N PRO A 535 15.96 24.55 1.03
CA PRO A 535 16.79 25.67 1.47
C PRO A 535 16.55 25.99 2.95
N THR A 536 17.59 26.46 3.61
CA THR A 536 17.53 27.00 4.98
C THR A 536 18.65 28.04 5.18
N GLN A 537 18.70 28.64 6.36
CA GLN A 537 19.69 29.65 6.72
C GLN A 537 20.33 29.25 8.06
N ILE A 538 21.65 29.39 8.15
CA ILE A 538 22.40 29.16 9.38
C ILE A 538 22.67 30.50 10.05
N GLY A 539 22.28 30.60 11.32
CA GLY A 539 22.44 31.82 12.11
C GLY A 539 21.34 32.86 11.88
N PRO A 540 21.26 33.87 12.76
CA PRO A 540 20.14 34.80 12.80
C PRO A 540 20.19 35.92 11.73
N THR A 541 21.34 36.15 11.10
CA THR A 541 21.50 37.23 10.10
C THR A 541 20.98 36.85 8.72
N GLY A 542 20.80 35.54 8.45
CA GLY A 542 20.34 35.04 7.15
C GLY A 542 21.43 35.02 6.05
N ASP A 543 22.64 35.49 6.35
CA ASP A 543 23.74 35.59 5.37
C ASP A 543 24.30 34.23 4.96
N PHE A 544 24.22 33.24 5.85
CA PHE A 544 24.79 31.91 5.61
C PHE A 544 23.73 30.96 5.05
N LYS A 545 23.61 30.92 3.72
CA LYS A 545 22.72 30.01 3.02
C LYS A 545 23.17 28.55 3.17
N ALA A 546 22.21 27.69 3.46
CA ALA A 546 22.44 26.26 3.59
C ALA A 546 21.25 25.49 3.00
N PHE A 547 21.43 24.19 2.86
CA PHE A 547 20.38 23.27 2.46
C PHE A 547 20.39 22.06 3.40
N LEU A 548 19.26 21.35 3.44
CA LEU A 548 19.28 19.96 3.89
C LEU A 548 19.91 19.11 2.77
N ARG A 549 20.86 18.25 3.14
CA ARG A 549 21.60 17.45 2.18
C ARG A 549 20.68 16.55 1.32
N PRO A 550 20.87 16.48 0.00
CA PRO A 550 20.12 15.58 -0.87
C PRO A 550 20.65 14.14 -0.85
N GLU A 551 21.88 13.95 -0.38
CA GLU A 551 22.60 12.68 -0.24
C GLU A 551 23.55 12.70 0.97
N THR A 552 24.09 11.56 1.39
CA THR A 552 25.06 11.45 2.50
C THR A 552 26.53 11.46 2.05
N ALA A 553 26.80 11.11 0.79
CA ALA A 553 28.13 11.02 0.19
C ALA A 553 29.03 12.26 0.40
N GLN A 554 28.46 13.48 0.27
CA GLN A 554 29.20 14.73 0.41
C GLN A 554 29.90 14.88 1.77
N GLY A 555 29.31 14.35 2.85
CA GLY A 555 29.92 14.34 4.17
C GLY A 555 31.21 13.51 4.24
N ILE A 556 31.26 12.41 3.48
CA ILE A 556 32.42 11.54 3.36
C ILE A 556 33.52 12.23 2.54
N PHE A 557 33.16 12.83 1.39
CA PHE A 557 34.14 13.50 0.52
C PHE A 557 34.87 14.66 1.21
N VAL A 558 34.14 15.52 1.94
CA VAL A 558 34.78 16.65 2.65
C VAL A 558 35.69 16.18 3.80
N ASN A 559 35.48 14.97 4.32
CA ASN A 559 36.30 14.35 5.36
C ASN A 559 37.38 13.39 4.80
N PHE A 560 37.55 13.30 3.49
CA PHE A 560 38.45 12.34 2.82
C PHE A 560 39.86 12.32 3.43
N LYS A 561 40.48 13.48 3.68
CA LYS A 561 41.86 13.52 4.23
C LYS A 561 41.97 12.85 5.60
N ARG A 562 40.97 13.05 6.48
CA ARG A 562 40.95 12.47 7.83
C ARG A 562 40.70 10.96 7.76
N LEU A 563 39.84 10.52 6.85
CA LEU A 563 39.57 9.11 6.63
C LEU A 563 40.79 8.38 6.06
N LEU A 564 41.45 9.00 5.08
CA LEU A 564 42.70 8.49 4.51
C LEU A 564 43.81 8.42 5.57
N GLU A 565 43.94 9.45 6.42
CA GLU A 565 44.89 9.47 7.55
C GLU A 565 44.60 8.36 8.56
N PHE A 566 43.33 8.14 8.91
CA PHE A 566 42.91 7.02 9.76
C PHE A 566 43.30 5.66 9.15
N ASN A 567 43.20 5.55 7.81
CA ASN A 567 43.70 4.38 7.06
C ASN A 567 45.21 4.45 6.71
N GLN A 568 45.99 5.25 7.44
CA GLN A 568 47.45 5.35 7.30
C GLN A 568 47.94 5.74 5.90
N GLY A 569 47.15 6.52 5.15
CA GLY A 569 47.50 6.97 3.81
C GLY A 569 47.34 5.92 2.71
N LYS A 570 46.78 4.74 3.01
CA LYS A 570 46.72 3.61 2.07
C LYS A 570 45.39 3.53 1.33
N LEU A 571 45.46 3.12 0.07
CA LEU A 571 44.33 2.68 -0.74
C LEU A 571 44.41 1.15 -0.97
N PRO A 572 43.27 0.47 -1.22
CA PRO A 572 41.91 1.01 -1.13
C PRO A 572 41.43 1.13 0.33
N PHE A 573 40.40 1.96 0.55
CA PHE A 573 39.61 1.95 1.79
C PHE A 573 38.18 2.38 1.50
N ALA A 574 37.26 1.99 2.37
CA ALA A 574 35.86 2.39 2.26
C ALA A 574 35.41 3.17 3.50
N ALA A 575 34.64 4.22 3.28
CA ALA A 575 33.89 4.91 4.31
C ALA A 575 32.39 4.70 4.07
N ALA A 576 31.60 4.69 5.13
CA ALA A 576 30.17 4.47 5.04
C ALA A 576 29.43 5.47 5.93
N GLN A 577 28.21 5.82 5.52
CA GLN A 577 27.36 6.69 6.32
C GLN A 577 25.90 6.19 6.28
N ILE A 578 25.26 6.19 7.45
CA ILE A 578 23.84 5.88 7.61
C ILE A 578 23.15 7.12 8.13
N GLY A 579 22.24 7.70 7.36
CA GLY A 579 21.61 8.95 7.75
C GLY A 579 20.41 9.34 6.91
N LEU A 580 19.82 10.49 7.23
CA LEU A 580 18.72 11.07 6.46
C LEU A 580 19.24 11.80 5.22
N GLY A 581 18.53 11.65 4.10
CA GLY A 581 18.61 12.47 2.91
C GLY A 581 17.26 13.16 2.65
N PHE A 582 17.30 14.35 2.05
CA PHE A 582 16.14 15.20 1.87
C PHE A 582 16.00 15.63 0.41
N ARG A 583 14.85 15.36 -0.21
CA ARG A 583 14.54 15.78 -1.57
C ARG A 583 13.18 16.42 -1.61
N ASN A 584 13.09 17.70 -1.96
CA ASN A 584 11.86 18.46 -2.07
C ASN A 584 11.07 18.04 -3.32
N GLU A 585 10.58 16.81 -3.32
CA GLU A 585 9.84 16.23 -4.43
C GLU A 585 8.59 17.06 -4.75
N ILE A 586 8.38 17.37 -6.04
CA ILE A 586 7.29 18.20 -6.55
C ILE A 586 5.93 17.55 -6.25
N SER A 587 5.78 16.25 -6.54
CA SER A 587 4.55 15.49 -6.30
C SER A 587 4.88 14.08 -5.79
N PRO A 588 5.22 13.93 -4.49
CA PRO A 588 5.50 12.63 -3.91
C PRO A 588 4.24 11.75 -3.94
N ARG A 589 4.36 10.56 -4.53
CA ARG A 589 3.28 9.57 -4.69
C ARG A 589 3.83 8.18 -4.36
N GLN A 590 2.95 7.19 -4.19
CA GLN A 590 3.32 5.78 -4.01
C GLN A 590 3.95 5.43 -2.64
N GLY A 591 3.49 6.08 -1.56
CA GLY A 591 3.91 5.71 -0.20
C GLY A 591 5.39 6.01 0.06
N LEU A 592 6.12 5.01 0.58
CA LEU A 592 7.54 5.12 0.94
C LEU A 592 8.49 5.13 -0.27
N ILE A 593 7.98 4.97 -1.50
CA ILE A 593 8.83 4.89 -2.70
C ILE A 593 9.39 6.26 -3.09
N ARG A 594 8.57 7.30 -3.01
CA ARG A 594 8.93 8.68 -3.35
C ARG A 594 8.51 9.62 -2.23
N VAL A 595 9.47 9.92 -1.36
CA VAL A 595 9.31 10.69 -0.13
C VAL A 595 10.28 11.86 -0.09
N ARG A 596 10.01 12.82 0.79
CA ARG A 596 10.81 14.04 0.92
C ARG A 596 11.94 13.92 1.93
N GLU A 597 11.80 13.00 2.87
CA GLU A 597 12.78 12.65 3.89
C GLU A 597 12.87 11.14 3.95
N PHE A 598 14.08 10.59 3.85
CA PHE A 598 14.30 9.15 3.89
C PHE A 598 15.68 8.81 4.41
N THR A 599 15.81 7.60 4.96
CA THR A 599 17.10 7.07 5.40
C THR A 599 17.82 6.39 4.25
N MET A 600 19.08 6.74 4.09
CA MET A 600 19.99 6.15 3.14
C MET A 600 21.15 5.49 3.88
N CYS A 601 21.75 4.50 3.24
CA CYS A 601 23.05 3.98 3.64
C CYS A 601 23.94 4.07 2.41
N GLU A 602 25.03 4.81 2.48
CA GLU A 602 25.94 5.02 1.36
C GLU A 602 27.34 4.56 1.75
N ILE A 603 28.06 4.03 0.78
CA ILE A 603 29.43 3.56 0.92
C ILE A 603 30.24 4.27 -0.16
N GLU A 604 31.31 4.95 0.22
CA GLU A 604 32.31 5.47 -0.72
C GLU A 604 33.55 4.59 -0.63
N HIS A 605 33.76 3.74 -1.64
CA HIS A 605 34.95 2.92 -1.75
C HIS A 605 36.00 3.63 -2.60
N PHE A 606 37.04 4.15 -1.94
CA PHE A 606 38.17 4.82 -2.57
C PHE A 606 39.20 3.79 -3.03
N VAL A 607 39.47 3.77 -4.33
CA VAL A 607 40.39 2.83 -4.99
C VAL A 607 41.32 3.54 -5.95
N ASP A 608 42.45 2.92 -6.25
CA ASP A 608 43.37 3.40 -7.30
C ASP A 608 42.63 3.37 -8.66
N PRO A 609 42.58 4.49 -9.41
CA PRO A 609 41.94 4.53 -10.74
C PRO A 609 42.53 3.54 -11.73
N GLU A 610 43.82 3.21 -11.61
CA GLU A 610 44.53 2.29 -12.50
C GLU A 610 44.41 0.82 -12.06
N ASP A 611 44.03 0.57 -10.80
CA ASP A 611 43.91 -0.78 -10.24
C ASP A 611 42.61 -0.95 -9.43
N LYS A 612 41.52 -1.23 -10.13
CA LYS A 612 40.18 -1.50 -9.57
C LYS A 612 39.91 -2.99 -9.32
N ARG A 613 40.95 -3.75 -8.93
CA ARG A 613 40.80 -5.15 -8.49
C ARG A 613 40.31 -5.20 -7.05
N PHE A 614 39.56 -6.25 -6.70
CA PHE A 614 39.08 -6.44 -5.33
C PHE A 614 39.55 -7.78 -4.76
N PRO A 615 40.37 -7.81 -3.67
CA PRO A 615 40.98 -9.05 -3.20
C PRO A 615 40.00 -10.19 -2.87
N LYS A 616 38.78 -9.88 -2.42
CA LYS A 616 37.75 -10.90 -2.11
C LYS A 616 36.85 -11.23 -3.32
N PHE A 617 37.05 -10.64 -4.50
CA PHE A 617 36.19 -10.86 -5.68
C PHE A 617 36.12 -12.33 -6.08
N ALA A 618 37.25 -13.04 -6.04
CA ALA A 618 37.33 -14.46 -6.36
C ALA A 618 36.36 -15.32 -5.52
N LYS A 619 36.01 -14.91 -4.29
CA LYS A 619 35.07 -15.64 -3.43
C LYS A 619 33.60 -15.52 -3.87
N ILE A 620 33.28 -14.51 -4.69
CA ILE A 620 31.92 -14.20 -5.12
C ILE A 620 31.75 -14.25 -6.64
N ALA A 621 32.80 -14.58 -7.39
CA ALA A 621 32.79 -14.60 -8.86
C ALA A 621 31.70 -15.53 -9.44
N ASP A 622 31.40 -16.64 -8.77
CA ASP A 622 30.36 -17.60 -9.18
C ASP A 622 28.93 -17.15 -8.80
N GLN A 623 28.79 -16.04 -8.08
CA GLN A 623 27.47 -15.51 -7.71
C GLN A 623 26.72 -15.11 -8.98
N LYS A 624 25.55 -15.70 -9.17
CA LYS A 624 24.65 -15.36 -10.27
C LYS A 624 23.75 -14.20 -9.92
N LEU A 625 23.61 -13.27 -10.86
CA LEU A 625 22.74 -12.09 -10.79
C LEU A 625 21.92 -12.00 -12.08
N VAL A 626 20.70 -11.48 -11.97
CA VAL A 626 19.88 -11.15 -13.14
C VAL A 626 20.28 -9.76 -13.64
N LEU A 627 21.03 -9.71 -14.74
CA LEU A 627 21.57 -8.49 -15.33
C LEU A 627 20.73 -8.03 -16.53
N PHE A 628 20.37 -6.75 -16.53
CA PHE A 628 19.72 -6.07 -17.64
C PHE A 628 20.67 -4.99 -18.19
N SER A 629 21.61 -5.41 -19.03
CA SER A 629 22.64 -4.55 -19.61
C SER A 629 22.05 -3.47 -20.52
N ALA A 630 22.83 -2.41 -20.78
CA ALA A 630 22.45 -1.36 -21.71
C ALA A 630 22.18 -1.91 -23.12
N CYS A 631 23.00 -2.85 -23.60
CA CYS A 631 22.77 -3.52 -24.88
C CYS A 631 21.43 -4.25 -24.92
N ASN A 632 21.10 -5.04 -23.89
CA ASN A 632 19.82 -5.75 -23.84
C ASN A 632 18.62 -4.77 -23.81
N GLN A 633 18.75 -3.63 -23.12
CA GLN A 633 17.74 -2.58 -23.11
C GLN A 633 17.50 -2.00 -24.52
N LEU A 634 18.56 -1.66 -25.24
CA LEU A 634 18.49 -1.10 -26.59
C LEU A 634 17.98 -2.12 -27.62
N ASP A 635 18.37 -3.38 -27.48
CA ASP A 635 17.96 -4.48 -28.36
C ASP A 635 16.53 -4.99 -28.06
N GLY A 636 15.90 -4.50 -26.99
CA GLY A 636 14.62 -5.02 -26.49
C GLY A 636 14.68 -6.47 -26.00
N ALA A 637 15.88 -6.95 -25.67
CA ALA A 637 16.13 -8.29 -25.14
C ALA A 637 15.82 -8.35 -23.62
N PRO A 638 15.44 -9.52 -23.07
CA PRO A 638 15.19 -9.64 -21.64
C PRO A 638 16.48 -9.62 -20.82
N ALA A 639 16.34 -9.36 -19.53
CA ALA A 639 17.41 -9.55 -18.55
C ALA A 639 17.86 -11.02 -18.51
N ARG A 640 19.15 -11.27 -18.22
CA ARG A 640 19.74 -12.62 -18.20
C ARG A 640 20.40 -12.91 -16.88
N GLU A 641 20.30 -14.15 -16.42
CA GLU A 641 21.09 -14.62 -15.27
C GLU A 641 22.54 -14.87 -15.72
N VAL A 642 23.50 -14.17 -15.11
CA VAL A 642 24.92 -14.23 -15.46
C VAL A 642 25.74 -14.30 -14.16
N ALA A 643 26.81 -15.08 -14.15
CA ALA A 643 27.77 -15.08 -13.05
C ALA A 643 28.57 -13.77 -13.05
N ILE A 644 28.75 -13.13 -11.90
CA ILE A 644 29.41 -11.82 -11.85
C ILE A 644 30.86 -11.86 -12.35
N GLY A 645 31.56 -12.99 -12.15
CA GLY A 645 32.89 -13.23 -12.70
C GLY A 645 32.91 -13.22 -14.23
N GLU A 646 31.91 -13.82 -14.87
CA GLU A 646 31.74 -13.80 -16.32
C GLU A 646 31.44 -12.38 -16.82
N ALA A 647 30.54 -11.66 -16.14
CA ALA A 647 30.16 -10.29 -16.49
C ALA A 647 31.34 -9.30 -16.36
N VAL A 648 32.25 -9.50 -15.41
CA VAL A 648 33.47 -8.69 -15.30
C VAL A 648 34.51 -9.12 -16.35
N ALA A 649 34.66 -10.42 -16.60
CA ALA A 649 35.61 -10.94 -17.60
C ALA A 649 35.27 -10.48 -19.03
N ASN A 650 33.97 -10.43 -19.37
CA ASN A 650 33.50 -9.98 -20.68
C ASN A 650 33.26 -8.47 -20.78
N LYS A 651 33.61 -7.70 -19.73
CA LYS A 651 33.45 -6.24 -19.64
C LYS A 651 32.00 -5.73 -19.73
N THR A 652 31.01 -6.57 -19.45
CA THR A 652 29.64 -6.11 -19.22
C THR A 652 29.59 -5.25 -17.95
N VAL A 653 30.28 -5.67 -16.90
CA VAL A 653 30.54 -4.87 -15.68
C VAL A 653 31.99 -4.39 -15.73
N ALA A 654 32.22 -3.09 -15.52
CA ALA A 654 33.49 -2.46 -15.83
C ALA A 654 34.71 -3.05 -15.08
N ASN A 655 34.57 -3.38 -13.79
CA ASN A 655 35.67 -3.81 -12.93
C ASN A 655 35.24 -4.72 -11.77
N GLU A 656 36.23 -5.35 -11.11
CA GLU A 656 35.99 -6.30 -10.00
C GLU A 656 35.41 -5.63 -8.77
N THR A 657 35.81 -4.39 -8.43
CA THR A 657 35.28 -3.67 -7.27
C THR A 657 33.78 -3.39 -7.42
N LEU A 658 33.35 -2.90 -8.59
CA LEU A 658 31.94 -2.70 -8.89
C LEU A 658 31.17 -4.03 -8.86
N GLY A 659 31.69 -5.07 -9.51
CA GLY A 659 31.10 -6.41 -9.47
C GLY A 659 30.99 -6.99 -8.06
N TYR A 660 31.99 -6.77 -7.21
CA TYR A 660 31.96 -7.18 -5.81
C TYR A 660 30.79 -6.54 -5.06
N TYR A 661 30.62 -5.22 -5.16
CA TYR A 661 29.54 -4.54 -4.49
C TYR A 661 28.16 -4.89 -5.06
N MET A 662 28.02 -5.12 -6.36
CA MET A 662 26.79 -5.64 -6.95
C MET A 662 26.42 -7.02 -6.36
N ALA A 663 27.39 -7.94 -6.27
CA ALA A 663 27.17 -9.26 -5.68
C ALA A 663 26.85 -9.19 -4.18
N ARG A 664 27.55 -8.34 -3.41
CA ARG A 664 27.27 -8.12 -1.99
C ARG A 664 25.91 -7.47 -1.77
N CYS A 665 25.50 -6.53 -2.64
CA CYS A 665 24.16 -5.94 -2.65
C CYS A 665 23.09 -7.01 -2.87
N HIS A 666 23.26 -7.87 -3.87
CA HIS A 666 22.37 -9.01 -4.11
C HIS A 666 22.25 -9.91 -2.86
N GLN A 667 23.38 -10.29 -2.25
CA GLN A 667 23.40 -11.10 -1.03
C GLN A 667 22.67 -10.42 0.14
N PHE A 668 22.86 -9.12 0.33
CA PHE A 668 22.18 -8.36 1.38
C PHE A 668 20.66 -8.33 1.17
N LEU A 669 20.21 -7.97 -0.03
CA LEU A 669 18.78 -7.90 -0.38
C LEU A 669 18.10 -9.27 -0.19
N MET A 670 18.76 -10.34 -0.63
CA MET A 670 18.30 -11.70 -0.40
C MET A 670 18.27 -12.05 1.10
N LYS A 671 19.28 -11.64 1.87
CA LYS A 671 19.38 -11.91 3.31
C LYS A 671 18.28 -11.23 4.12
N VAL A 672 17.93 -9.98 3.79
CA VAL A 672 16.83 -9.25 4.46
C VAL A 672 15.44 -9.77 4.07
N GLY A 673 15.32 -10.51 2.97
CA GLY A 673 14.08 -11.20 2.59
C GLY A 673 13.44 -10.74 1.29
N ILE A 674 14.15 -10.01 0.44
CA ILE A 674 13.70 -9.74 -0.92
C ILE A 674 13.68 -11.05 -1.72
N ASP A 675 12.63 -11.27 -2.52
CA ASP A 675 12.50 -12.41 -3.42
C ASP A 675 13.43 -12.24 -4.61
N GLY A 676 14.38 -13.17 -4.78
CA GLY A 676 15.37 -13.13 -5.86
C GLY A 676 14.76 -13.19 -7.26
N ARG A 677 13.56 -13.75 -7.42
CA ARG A 677 12.81 -13.75 -8.69
C ARG A 677 12.33 -12.35 -9.08
N ARG A 678 12.32 -11.42 -8.12
CA ARG A 678 11.81 -10.05 -8.20
C ARG A 678 12.92 -9.03 -8.01
N LEU A 679 14.17 -9.43 -8.23
CA LEU A 679 15.35 -8.61 -8.10
C LEU A 679 16.16 -8.71 -9.40
N ARG A 680 16.52 -7.57 -9.97
CA ARG A 680 17.42 -7.48 -11.13
C ARG A 680 18.38 -6.31 -10.97
N PHE A 681 19.46 -6.31 -11.74
CA PHE A 681 20.40 -5.21 -11.83
C PHE A 681 20.33 -4.61 -13.23
N ARG A 682 19.89 -3.35 -13.33
CA ARG A 682 19.75 -2.63 -14.61
C ARG A 682 20.92 -1.68 -14.78
N GLN A 683 21.61 -1.76 -15.92
CA GLN A 683 22.67 -0.82 -16.25
C GLN A 683 22.07 0.49 -16.75
N HIS A 684 22.66 1.63 -16.39
CA HIS A 684 22.25 2.92 -16.97
C HIS A 684 22.60 2.98 -18.46
N LEU A 685 21.75 3.65 -19.24
CA LEU A 685 22.07 4.00 -20.62
C LEU A 685 23.01 5.21 -20.67
N SER A 686 23.71 5.42 -21.79
CA SER A 686 24.68 6.51 -21.93
C SER A 686 24.09 7.91 -21.76
N ASN A 687 22.80 8.08 -22.04
CA ASN A 687 22.04 9.33 -21.83
C ASN A 687 21.53 9.50 -20.38
N GLU A 688 21.44 8.42 -19.61
CA GLU A 688 21.01 8.42 -18.20
C GLU A 688 22.20 8.59 -17.25
N MET A 689 23.40 8.14 -17.67
CA MET A 689 24.60 8.22 -16.85
C MET A 689 24.92 9.68 -16.51
N ALA A 690 25.24 9.93 -15.24
CA ALA A 690 25.88 11.18 -14.88
C ALA A 690 27.16 11.35 -15.71
N HIS A 691 27.38 12.54 -16.27
CA HIS A 691 28.51 12.87 -17.15
C HIS A 691 29.93 12.50 -16.65
N TYR A 692 30.08 12.10 -15.39
CA TYR A 692 31.32 11.65 -14.77
C TYR A 692 31.37 10.15 -14.41
N ALA A 693 30.24 9.44 -14.46
CA ALA A 693 30.18 8.03 -14.09
C ALA A 693 30.75 7.16 -15.22
N GLN A 694 31.58 6.17 -14.86
CA GLN A 694 32.16 5.22 -15.83
C GLN A 694 31.22 4.04 -16.12
N ASP A 695 30.49 3.58 -15.11
CA ASP A 695 29.50 2.51 -15.19
C ASP A 695 28.54 2.67 -14.00
N CYS A 696 27.28 2.29 -14.17
CA CYS A 696 26.27 2.39 -13.12
C CYS A 696 25.22 1.29 -13.25
N TRP A 697 24.95 0.60 -12.15
CA TRP A 697 24.02 -0.52 -12.06
C TRP A 697 23.04 -0.34 -10.90
N ASP A 698 21.75 -0.22 -11.23
CA ASP A 698 20.67 -0.12 -10.26
C ASP A 698 20.17 -1.51 -9.88
N ALA A 699 20.19 -1.85 -8.59
CA ALA A 699 19.41 -2.97 -8.07
C ALA A 699 17.93 -2.55 -8.02
N GLU A 700 17.17 -3.06 -8.99
CA GLU A 700 15.74 -2.83 -9.09
C GLU A 700 14.97 -3.98 -8.44
N ILE A 701 14.06 -3.62 -7.54
CA ILE A 701 13.15 -4.58 -6.91
C ILE A 701 11.77 -4.38 -7.51
N LEU A 702 11.20 -5.48 -7.96
CA LEU A 702 9.85 -5.47 -8.47
C LEU A 702 8.83 -5.29 -7.35
N THR A 703 7.91 -4.34 -7.52
CA THR A 703 6.72 -4.18 -6.67
C THR A 703 5.45 -4.06 -7.51
N SER A 704 4.32 -3.85 -6.85
CA SER A 704 3.02 -3.54 -7.44
C SER A 704 2.97 -2.20 -8.19
N TYR A 705 4.03 -1.39 -8.08
CA TYR A 705 4.23 -0.18 -8.87
C TYR A 705 5.20 -0.37 -10.06
N GLY A 706 5.69 -1.58 -10.27
CA GLY A 706 6.69 -1.91 -11.29
C GLY A 706 8.09 -2.12 -10.70
N TRP A 707 9.09 -2.15 -11.57
CA TRP A 707 10.50 -2.19 -11.19
C TRP A 707 10.91 -0.84 -10.59
N ILE A 708 11.43 -0.87 -9.37
CA ILE A 708 11.85 0.33 -8.63
C ILE A 708 13.31 0.17 -8.24
N GLU A 709 14.11 1.15 -8.64
CA GLU A 709 15.48 1.32 -8.17
C GLU A 709 15.52 1.47 -6.64
N CYS A 710 16.19 0.54 -5.97
CA CYS A 710 16.30 0.51 -4.51
C CYS A 710 17.75 0.69 -4.02
N VAL A 711 18.72 0.36 -4.87
CA VAL A 711 20.15 0.57 -4.63
C VAL A 711 20.82 1.00 -5.93
N GLY A 712 21.51 2.14 -5.95
CA GLY A 712 22.39 2.53 -7.04
C GLY A 712 23.81 2.01 -6.78
N ASN A 713 24.47 1.41 -7.78
CA ASN A 713 25.88 1.03 -7.69
C ASN A 713 26.64 1.75 -8.81
N ALA A 714 27.27 2.87 -8.47
CA ALA A 714 27.91 3.75 -9.44
C ALA A 714 29.44 3.72 -9.32
N ASP A 715 30.13 3.80 -10.46
CA ASP A 715 31.55 4.14 -10.52
C ASP A 715 31.68 5.63 -10.87
N ARG A 716 31.87 6.48 -9.86
CA ARG A 716 31.88 7.95 -9.99
C ARG A 716 33.24 8.51 -10.43
N ALA A 717 34.19 7.63 -10.77
CA ALA A 717 35.58 8.00 -11.02
C ALA A 717 36.12 8.91 -9.90
N CYS A 718 36.80 10.00 -10.24
CA CYS A 718 37.41 10.94 -9.29
C CYS A 718 36.69 12.30 -9.21
N TYR A 719 35.47 12.40 -9.75
CA TYR A 719 34.79 13.69 -9.96
C TYR A 719 34.61 14.49 -8.67
N ASP A 720 34.04 13.89 -7.63
CA ASP A 720 33.68 14.59 -6.39
C ASP A 720 34.92 15.19 -5.70
N LEU A 721 35.99 14.40 -5.57
CA LEU A 721 37.25 14.85 -4.97
C LEU A 721 37.89 15.98 -5.79
N GLN A 722 37.83 15.91 -7.12
CA GLN A 722 38.33 16.97 -8.00
C GLN A 722 37.51 18.25 -7.88
N GLN A 723 36.18 18.17 -7.81
CA GLN A 723 35.33 19.35 -7.68
C GLN A 723 35.56 20.06 -6.34
N HIS A 724 35.64 19.31 -5.24
CA HIS A 724 35.96 19.89 -3.94
C HIS A 724 37.38 20.47 -3.90
N PHE A 725 38.35 19.84 -4.56
CA PHE A 725 39.69 20.42 -4.72
C PHE A 725 39.64 21.73 -5.51
N LYS A 726 38.95 21.79 -6.64
CA LYS A 726 38.81 23.01 -7.45
C LYS A 726 38.15 24.15 -6.66
N ALA A 727 37.14 23.83 -5.84
CA ALA A 727 36.41 24.82 -5.06
C ALA A 727 37.18 25.32 -3.82
N THR A 728 37.96 24.45 -3.17
CA THR A 728 38.60 24.77 -1.87
C THR A 728 40.11 24.99 -1.95
N ASN A 729 40.74 24.60 -3.06
CA ASN A 729 42.19 24.52 -3.24
C ASN A 729 42.88 23.57 -2.22
N VAL A 730 42.13 22.66 -1.59
CA VAL A 730 42.67 21.63 -0.68
C VAL A 730 42.83 20.32 -1.43
N LYS A 731 44.07 19.86 -1.63
CA LYS A 731 44.33 18.59 -2.31
C LYS A 731 43.68 17.41 -1.58
N LEU A 732 42.82 16.69 -2.30
CA LEU A 732 42.16 15.45 -1.87
C LEU A 732 42.72 14.26 -2.65
N VAL A 733 44.00 13.96 -2.41
CA VAL A 733 44.77 12.92 -3.11
C VAL A 733 45.36 11.93 -2.11
N ALA A 734 45.66 10.72 -2.57
CA ALA A 734 46.45 9.73 -1.86
C ALA A 734 47.87 9.64 -2.45
N GLU A 735 48.81 9.08 -1.70
CA GLU A 735 50.19 8.87 -2.14
C GLU A 735 50.46 7.38 -2.39
N LYS A 736 50.90 7.05 -3.60
CA LYS A 736 51.36 5.70 -3.96
C LYS A 736 52.88 5.69 -4.03
N LYS A 737 53.53 4.81 -3.27
CA LYS A 737 54.99 4.62 -3.36
C LYS A 737 55.36 4.08 -4.72
N LEU A 738 56.31 4.74 -5.38
CA LEU A 738 56.84 4.28 -6.65
C LEU A 738 57.81 3.11 -6.40
N PRO A 739 57.83 2.08 -7.27
CA PRO A 739 58.79 0.98 -7.15
C PRO A 739 60.25 1.45 -7.18
N GLN A 740 60.54 2.48 -7.97
CA GLN A 740 61.82 3.17 -8.02
C GLN A 740 61.58 4.69 -8.11
N PRO A 741 62.43 5.53 -7.50
CA PRO A 741 62.31 6.98 -7.60
C PRO A 741 62.47 7.46 -9.04
N ILE A 742 61.59 8.35 -9.49
CA ILE A 742 61.63 8.92 -10.84
C ILE A 742 62.14 10.36 -10.75
N ASP A 743 63.13 10.72 -11.56
CA ASP A 743 63.59 12.11 -11.73
C ASP A 743 62.63 12.84 -12.67
N VAL A 744 61.91 13.85 -12.17
CA VAL A 744 60.99 14.66 -12.97
C VAL A 744 61.51 16.08 -13.08
N ASN A 745 61.58 16.60 -14.31
CA ASN A 745 61.91 18.00 -14.57
C ASN A 745 60.66 18.84 -14.31
N VAL A 746 60.68 19.65 -13.25
CA VAL A 746 59.58 20.52 -12.84
C VAL A 746 59.85 21.93 -13.35
N VAL A 747 58.84 22.51 -14.02
CA VAL A 747 58.80 23.92 -14.41
C VAL A 747 57.63 24.56 -13.67
N GLU A 748 57.91 25.54 -12.80
CA GLU A 748 56.91 26.25 -11.99
C GLU A 748 56.99 27.77 -12.17
N ALA A 749 55.84 28.44 -12.24
CA ALA A 749 55.75 29.89 -12.24
C ALA A 749 55.58 30.41 -10.80
N GLN A 750 56.60 31.10 -10.29
CA GLN A 750 56.54 31.74 -8.98
C GLN A 750 56.20 33.23 -9.11
N ALA A 751 55.05 33.64 -8.58
CA ALA A 751 54.66 35.04 -8.57
C ALA A 751 55.54 35.87 -7.61
N ASN A 752 56.04 37.02 -8.08
CA ASN A 752 56.71 37.99 -7.23
C ASN A 752 55.69 38.78 -6.41
N MET A 753 55.38 38.27 -5.21
CA MET A 753 54.31 38.82 -4.38
C MET A 753 54.46 40.30 -4.01
N ALA A 754 55.69 40.84 -3.98
CA ALA A 754 55.92 42.25 -3.69
C ALA A 754 55.46 43.17 -4.84
N LEU A 755 55.68 42.75 -6.09
CA LEU A 755 55.24 43.50 -7.28
C LEU A 755 53.78 43.19 -7.61
N LEU A 756 53.38 41.92 -7.52
CA LEU A 756 52.01 41.47 -7.75
C LEU A 756 51.01 42.14 -6.80
N GLY A 757 51.39 42.28 -5.52
CA GLY A 757 50.59 42.99 -4.52
C GLY A 757 50.44 44.49 -4.79
N LYS A 758 51.45 45.12 -5.41
CA LYS A 758 51.38 46.53 -5.83
C LYS A 758 50.48 46.72 -7.05
N SER A 759 50.61 45.84 -8.04
CA SER A 759 49.88 45.94 -9.31
C SER A 759 48.40 45.53 -9.20
N PHE A 760 48.09 44.46 -8.45
CA PHE A 760 46.75 43.86 -8.44
C PHE A 760 46.05 43.90 -7.07
N LYS A 761 46.71 44.39 -6.02
CA LYS A 761 46.14 44.59 -4.67
C LYS A 761 45.36 43.36 -4.18
N LYS A 762 44.03 43.45 -4.08
CA LYS A 762 43.13 42.40 -3.58
C LYS A 762 43.14 41.12 -4.43
N ASP A 763 43.48 41.23 -5.71
CA ASP A 763 43.44 40.11 -6.66
C ASP A 763 44.78 39.35 -6.73
N SER A 764 45.83 39.84 -6.06
CA SER A 764 47.16 39.23 -6.02
C SER A 764 47.14 37.77 -5.52
N LYS A 765 46.36 37.46 -4.48
CA LYS A 765 46.19 36.08 -3.99
C LYS A 765 45.45 35.18 -4.97
N LYS A 766 44.46 35.72 -5.70
CA LYS A 766 43.70 34.99 -6.73
C LYS A 766 44.62 34.60 -7.89
N ILE A 767 45.43 35.54 -8.38
CA ILE A 767 46.41 35.32 -9.44
C ILE A 767 47.49 34.32 -8.99
N GLN A 768 48.03 34.47 -7.78
CA GLN A 768 49.00 33.51 -7.23
C GLN A 768 48.44 32.08 -7.19
N THR A 769 47.20 31.93 -6.76
CA THR A 769 46.53 30.62 -6.68
C THR A 769 46.36 30.01 -8.06
N ALA A 770 45.94 30.81 -9.06
CA ALA A 770 45.79 30.35 -10.44
C ALA A 770 47.13 29.92 -11.06
N LEU A 771 48.22 30.67 -10.82
CA LEU A 771 49.56 30.32 -11.29
C LEU A 771 50.07 29.00 -10.69
N GLN A 772 49.73 28.71 -9.43
CA GLN A 772 50.07 27.46 -8.76
C GLN A 772 49.30 26.24 -9.29
N GLN A 773 48.19 26.46 -10.01
CA GLN A 773 47.36 25.40 -10.58
C GLN A 773 47.76 25.04 -12.03
N LEU A 774 48.68 25.79 -12.66
CA LEU A 774 49.17 25.51 -14.00
C LEU A 774 50.05 24.25 -14.03
N THR A 775 49.92 23.43 -15.08
CA THR A 775 50.82 22.30 -15.33
C THR A 775 52.18 22.78 -15.85
N SER A 776 53.24 21.96 -15.74
CA SER A 776 54.56 22.34 -16.26
C SER A 776 54.57 22.62 -17.77
N GLU A 777 53.70 21.98 -18.54
CA GLU A 777 53.48 22.27 -19.97
C GLU A 777 52.88 23.66 -20.17
N GLN A 778 51.84 24.01 -19.39
CA GLN A 778 51.21 25.33 -19.43
C GLN A 778 52.16 26.44 -18.97
N VAL A 779 53.00 26.16 -17.96
CA VAL A 779 54.02 27.10 -17.50
C VAL A 779 55.10 27.31 -18.58
N THR A 780 55.45 26.26 -19.33
CA THR A 780 56.40 26.37 -20.45
C THR A 780 55.80 27.20 -21.60
N ALA A 781 54.53 26.97 -21.94
CA ALA A 781 53.82 27.78 -22.94
C ALA A 781 53.68 29.25 -22.49
N LEU A 782 53.41 29.48 -21.21
CA LEU A 782 53.39 30.82 -20.61
C LEU A 782 54.77 31.49 -20.71
N GLU A 783 55.86 30.78 -20.45
CA GLU A 783 57.22 31.30 -20.59
C GLU A 783 57.53 31.68 -22.05
N GLU A 784 57.14 30.86 -23.02
CA GLU A 784 57.28 31.17 -24.45
C GLU A 784 56.46 32.40 -24.86
N GLU A 785 55.24 32.55 -24.33
CA GLU A 785 54.39 33.71 -24.61
C GLU A 785 54.94 34.99 -23.96
N LEU A 786 55.46 34.92 -22.73
CA LEU A 786 56.14 36.05 -22.09
C LEU A 786 57.40 36.46 -22.86
N LEU A 787 58.18 35.51 -23.37
CA LEU A 787 59.39 35.80 -24.13
C LEU A 787 59.09 36.41 -25.51
N SER A 788 57.99 36.02 -26.14
CA SER A 788 57.62 36.50 -27.48
C SER A 788 56.82 37.81 -27.47
N LYS A 789 55.91 37.99 -26.50
CA LYS A 789 54.98 39.14 -26.46
C LYS A 789 55.22 40.10 -25.31
N ASN A 790 56.14 39.80 -24.37
CA ASN A 790 56.35 40.55 -23.12
C ASN A 790 55.09 40.69 -22.24
N LEU A 791 54.08 39.87 -22.50
CA LEU A 791 52.79 39.94 -21.83
C LEU A 791 52.10 38.59 -21.92
N TYR A 792 51.59 38.12 -20.79
CA TYR A 792 50.72 36.95 -20.72
C TYR A 792 49.41 37.34 -20.07
N ASN A 793 48.29 37.10 -20.76
CA ASN A 793 46.97 37.37 -20.21
C ASN A 793 46.45 36.12 -19.52
N LEU A 794 46.51 36.10 -18.19
CA LEU A 794 45.95 35.03 -17.39
C LEU A 794 44.44 35.25 -17.24
N ASP A 795 43.65 34.38 -17.87
CA ASP A 795 42.19 34.35 -17.70
C ASP A 795 41.84 33.58 -16.42
N ILE A 796 41.10 34.23 -15.52
CA ILE A 796 40.51 33.60 -14.35
C ILE A 796 39.00 33.89 -14.34
N ASN A 797 38.21 32.90 -14.78
CA ASN A 797 36.74 32.97 -14.84
C ASN A 797 36.19 34.14 -15.68
N GLY A 798 36.83 34.46 -16.81
CA GLY A 798 36.42 35.54 -17.72
C GLY A 798 37.02 36.91 -17.40
N GLU A 799 37.86 37.00 -16.36
CA GLU A 799 38.64 38.20 -16.03
C GLU A 799 40.10 37.99 -16.47
N ASN A 800 40.58 38.84 -17.37
CA ASN A 800 41.94 38.79 -17.88
C ASN A 800 42.90 39.66 -17.04
N TYR A 801 43.96 39.03 -16.53
CA TYR A 801 45.04 39.71 -15.81
C TYR A 801 46.30 39.72 -16.65
N ALA A 802 46.77 40.92 -17.00
CA ALA A 802 47.95 41.10 -17.83
C ALA A 802 49.23 40.97 -16.98
N LEU A 803 49.97 39.88 -17.14
CA LEU A 803 51.19 39.56 -16.41
C LEU A 803 52.41 39.88 -17.27
N THR A 804 53.33 40.67 -16.72
CA THR A 804 54.61 41.04 -17.31
C THR A 804 55.74 40.17 -16.74
N PRO A 805 56.90 40.06 -17.43
CA PRO A 805 57.99 39.19 -17.01
C PRO A 805 58.56 39.49 -15.61
N ASP A 806 58.50 40.73 -15.15
CA ASP A 806 58.97 41.13 -13.80
C ASP A 806 58.06 40.64 -12.67
N LEU A 807 56.81 40.30 -12.98
CA LEU A 807 55.83 39.77 -12.02
C LEU A 807 56.00 38.27 -11.76
N LEU A 808 56.75 37.56 -12.61
CA LEU A 808 56.84 36.11 -12.62
C LEU A 808 58.30 35.64 -12.64
N ASN A 809 58.60 34.61 -11.86
CA ASN A 809 59.89 33.93 -11.88
C ASN A 809 59.68 32.46 -12.25
N ILE A 810 60.18 32.05 -13.41
CA ILE A 810 60.08 30.66 -13.87
C ILE A 810 61.24 29.85 -13.29
N LYS A 811 60.94 28.86 -12.45
CA LYS A 811 61.94 27.96 -11.88
C LYS A 811 61.90 26.61 -12.58
N LYS A 812 63.07 26.18 -13.07
CA LYS A 812 63.30 24.85 -13.66
C LYS A 812 64.25 24.07 -12.76
N TYR A 813 63.80 22.93 -12.23
CA TYR A 813 64.63 22.07 -11.40
C TYR A 813 64.23 20.59 -11.55
N SER A 814 65.17 19.69 -11.27
CA SER A 814 64.90 18.25 -11.24
C SER A 814 64.51 17.84 -9.82
N LYS A 815 63.39 17.11 -9.67
CA LYS A 815 62.89 16.60 -8.39
C LYS A 815 62.78 15.09 -8.46
N LYS A 816 63.42 14.40 -7.51
CA LYS A 816 63.21 12.96 -7.27
C LYS A 816 61.86 12.74 -6.62
N LEU A 817 60.96 12.07 -7.32
CA LEU A 817 59.68 11.62 -6.79
C LEU A 817 59.81 10.19 -6.26
N HIS A 818 59.63 10.03 -4.95
CA HIS A 818 59.53 8.72 -4.30
C HIS A 818 58.08 8.19 -4.25
N VAL A 819 57.12 9.10 -4.41
CA VAL A 819 55.69 8.84 -4.35
C VAL A 819 54.99 9.55 -5.50
N GLN A 820 53.92 8.95 -6.00
CA GLN A 820 53.00 9.53 -6.97
C GLN A 820 51.73 9.95 -6.23
N GLU A 821 51.31 11.20 -6.43
CA GLU A 821 49.99 11.66 -5.99
C GLU A 821 48.92 11.09 -6.94
N ILE A 822 47.87 10.48 -6.39
CA ILE A 822 46.76 9.89 -7.14
C ILE A 822 45.46 10.42 -6.56
N THR A 823 44.57 10.88 -7.44
CA THR A 823 43.18 11.16 -7.05
C THR A 823 42.38 9.86 -7.11
N PRO A 824 41.92 9.31 -5.98
CA PRO A 824 41.22 8.03 -5.98
C PRO A 824 39.97 8.03 -6.85
N SER A 825 39.69 6.90 -7.46
CA SER A 825 38.37 6.60 -8.01
C SER A 825 37.43 6.15 -6.89
N VAL A 826 36.12 6.39 -7.06
CA VAL A 826 35.11 6.08 -6.06
C VAL A 826 34.05 5.14 -6.64
N ILE A 827 33.85 4.00 -5.98
CA ILE A 827 32.68 3.14 -6.20
C ILE A 827 31.66 3.42 -5.09
N GLU A 828 30.45 3.79 -5.49
CA GLU A 828 29.35 4.16 -4.60
C GLU A 828 28.17 3.21 -4.69
N PRO A 829 28.01 2.33 -3.70
CA PRO A 829 26.75 1.67 -3.40
C PRO A 829 25.84 2.55 -2.50
N SER A 830 24.73 3.06 -3.05
CA SER A 830 23.75 3.90 -2.33
C SER A 830 22.42 3.19 -2.13
N TYR A 831 22.00 2.97 -0.88
CA TYR A 831 20.83 2.17 -0.49
C TYR A 831 19.67 3.03 0.01
N GLY A 832 18.54 3.01 -0.69
CA GLY A 832 17.29 3.64 -0.27
C GLY A 832 16.48 2.76 0.70
N ILE A 833 16.76 2.82 2.00
CA ILE A 833 16.19 1.91 3.01
C ILE A 833 14.65 1.92 3.04
N GLY A 834 14.03 3.07 2.82
CA GLY A 834 12.57 3.18 2.73
C GLY A 834 11.97 2.35 1.59
N ARG A 835 12.61 2.38 0.40
CA ARG A 835 12.19 1.61 -0.78
C ARG A 835 12.38 0.10 -0.55
N ILE A 836 13.53 -0.29 -0.04
CA ILE A 836 13.84 -1.70 0.28
C ILE A 836 12.83 -2.24 1.30
N MET A 837 12.53 -1.46 2.34
CA MET A 837 11.58 -1.85 3.38
C MET A 837 10.15 -1.99 2.82
N TYR A 838 9.71 -1.08 1.97
CA TYR A 838 8.41 -1.21 1.29
C TYR A 838 8.35 -2.48 0.44
N ALA A 839 9.38 -2.74 -0.37
CA ALA A 839 9.46 -3.95 -1.18
C ALA A 839 9.47 -5.23 -0.32
N LEU A 840 10.16 -5.23 0.82
CA LEU A 840 10.13 -6.32 1.79
C LEU A 840 8.73 -6.55 2.37
N LEU A 841 8.01 -5.48 2.74
CA LEU A 841 6.64 -5.58 3.26
C LEU A 841 5.71 -6.21 2.22
N GLU A 842 5.83 -5.76 0.96
CA GLU A 842 5.07 -6.33 -0.16
C GLU A 842 5.44 -7.80 -0.41
N HIS A 843 6.72 -8.13 -0.47
CA HIS A 843 7.22 -9.48 -0.70
C HIS A 843 6.92 -10.45 0.44
N SER A 844 6.71 -9.95 1.64
CA SER A 844 6.37 -10.75 2.83
C SER A 844 4.86 -10.94 3.00
N PHE A 845 4.02 -10.13 2.36
CA PHE A 845 2.57 -10.16 2.56
C PHE A 845 1.92 -11.41 1.98
N ARG A 846 1.13 -12.10 2.79
CA ARG A 846 0.44 -13.34 2.42
C ARG A 846 -0.97 -13.38 3.02
N GLN A 847 -1.84 -14.19 2.42
CA GLN A 847 -3.18 -14.51 2.92
C GLN A 847 -3.25 -16.00 3.25
N ARG A 848 -3.96 -16.37 4.33
CA ARG A 848 -4.15 -17.77 4.69
C ARG A 848 -5.13 -18.44 3.74
N GLU A 849 -4.83 -19.68 3.35
CA GLU A 849 -5.75 -20.48 2.56
C GLU A 849 -7.04 -20.75 3.34
N GLY A 850 -8.19 -20.53 2.69
CA GLY A 850 -9.52 -20.74 3.29
C GLY A 850 -10.05 -19.59 4.15
N ASP A 851 -9.25 -18.56 4.45
CA ASP A 851 -9.68 -17.37 5.18
C ASP A 851 -8.99 -16.10 4.64
N GLU A 852 -9.59 -15.48 3.64
CA GLU A 852 -9.07 -14.27 2.97
C GLU A 852 -8.98 -13.03 3.88
N GLN A 853 -9.56 -13.08 5.09
CA GLN A 853 -9.42 -12.02 6.09
C GLN A 853 -8.16 -12.19 6.93
N ARG A 854 -7.60 -13.41 7.02
CA ARG A 854 -6.37 -13.66 7.76
C ARG A 854 -5.16 -13.40 6.90
N THR A 855 -4.66 -12.18 7.00
CA THR A 855 -3.40 -11.73 6.41
C THR A 855 -2.23 -11.90 7.39
N PHE A 856 -1.04 -12.09 6.87
CA PHE A 856 0.18 -12.16 7.67
C PHE A 856 1.41 -11.69 6.89
N LEU A 857 2.47 -11.35 7.62
CA LEU A 857 3.76 -10.96 7.06
C LEU A 857 4.79 -12.06 7.32
N ALA A 858 5.27 -12.71 6.26
CA ALA A 858 6.28 -13.77 6.30
C ALA A 858 7.70 -13.19 6.31
N PHE A 859 8.03 -12.37 7.32
CA PHE A 859 9.38 -11.84 7.43
C PHE A 859 10.40 -12.94 7.72
N LYS A 860 11.61 -12.81 7.18
CA LYS A 860 12.74 -13.59 7.67
C LYS A 860 12.97 -13.28 9.15
N PRO A 861 13.22 -14.29 10.00
CA PRO A 861 13.41 -14.09 11.43
C PRO A 861 14.45 -13.02 11.79
N LEU A 862 15.51 -12.92 10.98
CA LEU A 862 16.57 -11.92 11.11
C LEU A 862 16.05 -10.48 11.19
N VAL A 863 15.14 -10.10 10.29
CA VAL A 863 14.61 -8.72 10.19
C VAL A 863 13.27 -8.53 10.91
N ALA A 864 12.57 -9.61 11.23
CA ALA A 864 11.27 -9.56 11.89
C ALA A 864 11.29 -8.63 13.12
N PRO A 865 10.36 -7.68 13.26
CA PRO A 865 10.51 -6.63 14.27
C PRO A 865 10.44 -7.19 15.71
N ILE A 866 9.61 -8.22 15.92
CA ILE A 866 9.53 -8.99 17.15
C ILE A 866 9.77 -10.46 16.81
N LYS A 867 10.68 -11.14 17.51
CA LYS A 867 11.06 -12.52 17.19
C LYS A 867 10.05 -13.54 17.70
N CYS A 868 9.49 -13.29 18.88
CA CYS A 868 8.63 -14.25 19.57
C CYS A 868 7.31 -13.65 20.06
N SER A 869 6.25 -14.44 20.08
CA SER A 869 5.08 -14.16 20.92
C SER A 869 4.97 -15.19 22.05
N ILE A 870 4.53 -14.77 23.23
CA ILE A 870 4.25 -15.64 24.38
C ILE A 870 2.74 -15.64 24.59
N LEU A 871 2.13 -16.83 24.47
CA LEU A 871 0.69 -17.01 24.34
C LEU A 871 0.18 -18.08 25.33
N PRO A 872 -0.34 -17.71 26.51
CA PRO A 872 -0.87 -18.70 27.45
C PRO A 872 -2.22 -19.26 26.98
N ILE A 873 -2.47 -20.57 26.99
CA ILE A 873 -3.75 -21.12 26.47
C ILE A 873 -4.97 -20.61 27.24
N SER A 874 -4.79 -20.29 28.53
CA SER A 874 -5.80 -19.80 29.46
C SER A 874 -5.20 -18.73 30.38
N ALA A 875 -6.03 -17.92 31.02
CA ALA A 875 -5.62 -16.95 32.05
C ALA A 875 -5.40 -17.60 33.44
N ASN A 876 -5.17 -18.92 33.48
CA ASN A 876 -4.97 -19.65 34.72
C ASN A 876 -3.62 -19.25 35.37
N GLU A 877 -3.66 -18.91 36.66
CA GLU A 877 -2.49 -18.50 37.44
C GLU A 877 -1.37 -19.56 37.47
N ALA A 878 -1.72 -20.85 37.34
CA ALA A 878 -0.74 -21.94 37.26
C ALA A 878 0.23 -21.81 36.06
N LEU A 879 -0.16 -21.09 35.00
CA LEU A 879 0.70 -20.90 33.83
C LEU A 879 1.67 -19.72 33.99
N VAL A 880 1.47 -18.85 34.99
CA VAL A 880 2.28 -17.64 35.19
C VAL A 880 3.75 -17.96 35.47
N PRO A 881 4.11 -18.90 36.36
CA PRO A 881 5.52 -19.24 36.60
C PRO A 881 6.24 -19.74 35.33
N VAL A 882 5.54 -20.54 34.52
CA VAL A 882 6.07 -21.05 33.25
C VAL A 882 6.28 -19.91 32.25
N MET A 883 5.36 -18.93 32.20
CA MET A 883 5.53 -17.73 31.37
C MET A 883 6.72 -16.89 31.79
N GLU A 884 6.94 -16.69 33.09
CA GLU A 884 8.12 -15.96 33.60
C GLU A 884 9.42 -16.69 33.23
N ALA A 885 9.47 -18.02 33.38
CA ALA A 885 10.63 -18.82 32.96
C ALA A 885 10.92 -18.67 31.45
N VAL A 886 9.88 -18.62 30.61
CA VAL A 886 10.03 -18.34 29.17
C VAL A 886 10.59 -16.94 28.93
N LYS A 887 10.09 -15.92 29.63
CA LYS A 887 10.58 -14.53 29.48
C LYS A 887 12.04 -14.42 29.87
N GLU A 888 12.45 -15.02 31.00
CA GLU A 888 13.83 -15.04 31.46
C GLU A 888 14.75 -15.72 30.46
N GLU A 889 14.32 -16.86 29.91
CA GLU A 889 15.09 -17.57 28.90
C GLU A 889 15.25 -16.77 27.61
N LEU A 890 14.19 -16.12 27.11
CA LEU A 890 14.30 -15.26 25.92
C LEU A 890 15.17 -14.03 26.18
N ALA A 891 15.08 -13.43 27.37
CA ALA A 891 15.89 -12.29 27.77
C ALA A 891 17.38 -12.64 27.84
N ARG A 892 17.73 -13.85 28.33
CA ARG A 892 19.12 -14.35 28.37
C ARG A 892 19.80 -14.36 27.00
N TYR A 893 19.05 -14.53 25.92
CA TYR A 893 19.54 -14.53 24.53
C TYR A 893 19.24 -13.21 23.79
N GLU A 894 18.80 -12.17 24.51
CA GLU A 894 18.48 -10.84 23.95
C GLU A 894 17.42 -10.89 22.84
N LEU A 895 16.47 -11.82 22.94
CA LEU A 895 15.42 -12.02 21.95
C LEU A 895 14.22 -11.12 22.22
N SER A 896 13.78 -10.36 21.22
CA SER A 896 12.57 -9.53 21.34
C SER A 896 11.31 -10.40 21.33
N TYR A 897 10.41 -10.15 22.29
CA TYR A 897 9.17 -10.88 22.42
C TYR A 897 7.97 -9.98 22.75
N LYS A 898 6.76 -10.50 22.50
CA LYS A 898 5.49 -9.88 22.88
C LYS A 898 4.59 -10.87 23.60
N VAL A 899 4.12 -10.51 24.78
CA VAL A 899 3.09 -11.27 25.49
C VAL A 899 1.71 -10.89 24.94
N ASP A 900 0.87 -11.88 24.66
CA ASP A 900 -0.56 -11.67 24.35
C ASP A 900 -1.41 -12.63 25.20
N ASP A 901 -1.82 -12.11 26.35
CA ASP A 901 -2.65 -12.72 27.39
C ASP A 901 -4.13 -12.30 27.29
N SER A 902 -4.50 -11.61 26.20
CA SER A 902 -5.87 -11.12 26.05
C SER A 902 -6.89 -12.26 25.94
N SER A 903 -8.15 -11.97 26.27
CA SER A 903 -9.27 -12.92 26.37
C SER A 903 -9.72 -13.57 25.04
N GLY A 904 -8.94 -13.46 23.97
CA GLY A 904 -9.20 -14.11 22.69
C GLY A 904 -8.74 -15.57 22.67
N THR A 905 -9.40 -16.39 21.84
CA THR A 905 -8.93 -17.76 21.56
C THR A 905 -7.49 -17.74 21.05
N ILE A 906 -6.75 -18.84 21.28
CA ILE A 906 -5.36 -18.96 20.84
C ILE A 906 -5.20 -18.70 19.33
N GLY A 907 -6.18 -19.13 18.51
CA GLY A 907 -6.20 -18.87 17.07
C GLY A 907 -6.32 -17.37 16.72
N ARG A 908 -7.07 -16.58 17.49
CA ARG A 908 -7.16 -15.11 17.30
C ARG A 908 -5.88 -14.41 17.73
N ARG A 909 -5.23 -14.91 18.79
CA ARG A 909 -3.94 -14.41 19.24
C ARG A 909 -2.86 -14.67 18.18
N TYR A 910 -2.80 -15.89 17.65
CA TYR A 910 -1.96 -16.20 16.50
C TYR A 910 -2.26 -15.32 15.29
N ALA A 911 -3.52 -15.10 14.94
CA ALA A 911 -3.85 -14.21 13.82
C ALA A 911 -3.29 -12.79 14.03
N ARG A 912 -3.38 -12.24 15.25
CA ARG A 912 -2.82 -10.91 15.53
C ARG A 912 -1.30 -10.88 15.54
N THR A 913 -0.61 -11.93 15.99
CA THR A 913 0.86 -11.98 15.97
C THR A 913 1.39 -12.22 14.56
N ASP A 914 0.70 -13.05 13.78
CA ASP A 914 1.00 -13.32 12.38
C ASP A 914 0.85 -12.03 11.53
N GLU A 915 -0.20 -11.22 11.78
CA GLU A 915 -0.44 -9.94 11.08
C GLU A 915 0.73 -8.93 11.22
N ILE A 916 1.48 -8.97 12.32
CA ILE A 916 2.66 -8.11 12.52
C ILE A 916 3.99 -8.81 12.22
N GLY A 917 3.91 -10.02 11.66
CA GLY A 917 5.06 -10.78 11.18
C GLY A 917 5.97 -11.31 12.27
N ILE A 918 5.42 -11.71 13.42
CA ILE A 918 6.17 -12.46 14.43
C ILE A 918 6.40 -13.89 13.89
N PRO A 919 7.65 -14.34 13.70
CA PRO A 919 7.94 -15.63 13.07
C PRO A 919 7.65 -16.83 13.99
N PHE A 920 7.83 -16.67 15.31
CA PHE A 920 7.69 -17.77 16.27
C PHE A 920 6.67 -17.45 17.36
N GLY A 921 5.66 -18.29 17.53
CA GLY A 921 4.70 -18.18 18.64
C GLY A 921 4.91 -19.29 19.65
N ILE A 922 5.10 -18.92 20.90
CA ILE A 922 5.34 -19.83 22.03
C ILE A 922 4.03 -19.96 22.79
N THR A 923 3.44 -21.15 22.75
CA THR A 923 2.24 -21.47 23.54
C THR A 923 2.62 -22.09 24.85
N VAL A 924 2.08 -21.53 25.94
CA VAL A 924 2.15 -22.10 27.28
C VAL A 924 0.78 -22.73 27.57
N ASP A 925 0.73 -24.05 27.64
CA ASP A 925 -0.49 -24.83 27.85
C ASP A 925 -0.48 -25.57 29.19
N PHE A 926 -1.56 -26.27 29.53
CA PHE A 926 -1.65 -27.00 30.80
C PHE A 926 -0.62 -28.13 30.93
N ASP A 927 -0.11 -28.68 29.82
CA ASP A 927 0.95 -29.68 29.85
C ASP A 927 2.32 -29.06 30.13
N SER A 928 2.45 -27.74 29.96
CA SER A 928 3.67 -27.01 30.27
C SER A 928 3.93 -26.96 31.77
N ASP A 929 2.86 -26.85 32.57
CA ASP A 929 2.91 -26.90 34.04
C ASP A 929 3.10 -28.32 34.58
N LYS A 930 2.51 -29.32 33.90
CA LYS A 930 2.54 -30.74 34.35
C LYS A 930 3.86 -31.46 34.10
N THR A 931 4.68 -30.99 33.17
CA THR A 931 5.94 -31.68 32.80
C THR A 931 7.12 -31.17 33.62
N THR A 932 8.02 -32.07 34.04
CA THR A 932 9.31 -31.74 34.67
C THR A 932 10.43 -32.42 33.87
N PRO A 933 11.30 -31.67 33.17
CA PRO A 933 11.34 -30.20 33.08
C PRO A 933 10.15 -29.62 32.30
N HIS A 934 9.79 -28.37 32.59
CA HIS A 934 8.72 -27.66 31.88
C HIS A 934 9.01 -27.57 30.38
N THR A 935 8.00 -27.88 29.58
CA THR A 935 8.06 -27.86 28.11
C THR A 935 7.05 -26.89 27.53
N VAL A 936 7.38 -26.27 26.39
CA VAL A 936 6.49 -25.34 25.69
C VAL A 936 6.38 -25.71 24.21
N THR A 937 5.33 -25.22 23.57
CA THR A 937 5.08 -25.46 22.14
C THR A 937 5.50 -24.25 21.32
N ILE A 938 6.40 -24.43 20.35
CA ILE A 938 6.78 -23.39 19.38
C ILE A 938 6.03 -23.63 18.08
N ARG A 939 5.34 -22.60 17.60
CA ARG A 939 4.70 -22.52 16.28
C ARG A 939 5.51 -21.63 15.35
N HIS A 940 5.79 -22.11 14.14
CA HIS A 940 6.31 -21.28 13.06
C HIS A 940 5.16 -20.63 12.27
N ALA A 941 5.14 -19.30 12.19
CA ALA A 941 4.02 -18.53 11.65
C ALA A 941 3.75 -18.83 10.17
N GLU A 942 4.77 -18.97 9.33
CA GLU A 942 4.58 -19.20 7.90
C GLU A 942 3.92 -20.57 7.64
N THR A 943 4.54 -21.64 8.15
CA THR A 943 4.10 -23.03 7.92
C THR A 943 2.97 -23.49 8.85
N MET A 944 2.71 -22.76 9.93
CA MET A 944 1.81 -23.12 11.02
C MET A 944 2.14 -24.42 11.78
N SER A 945 3.21 -25.13 11.41
CA SER A 945 3.66 -26.34 12.10
C SER A 945 4.17 -26.04 13.50
N GLN A 946 4.03 -27.01 14.39
CA GLN A 946 4.36 -26.86 15.80
C GLN A 946 5.30 -27.98 16.27
N ILE A 947 6.23 -27.63 17.16
CA ILE A 947 7.14 -28.56 17.84
C ILE A 947 7.09 -28.29 19.34
N ARG A 948 7.38 -29.30 20.16
CA ARG A 948 7.44 -29.18 21.62
C ARG A 948 8.86 -29.43 22.11
N LEU A 949 9.33 -28.60 23.05
CA LEU A 949 10.69 -28.68 23.59
C LEU A 949 10.77 -28.14 25.03
N PRO A 950 11.79 -28.51 25.81
CA PRO A 950 12.06 -27.91 27.13
C PRO A 950 12.38 -26.42 27.04
N ILE A 951 11.97 -25.65 28.05
CA ILE A 951 12.23 -24.19 28.10
C ILE A 951 13.74 -23.90 28.04
N SER A 952 14.59 -24.73 28.65
CA SER A 952 16.05 -24.54 28.65
C SER A 952 16.72 -24.57 27.27
N GLU A 953 16.04 -25.10 26.24
CA GLU A 953 16.55 -25.15 24.85
C GLU A 953 15.92 -24.08 23.95
N LEU A 954 14.92 -23.36 24.46
CA LEU A 954 14.11 -22.40 23.72
C LEU A 954 14.94 -21.21 23.21
N GLY A 955 15.68 -20.56 24.11
CA GLY A 955 16.43 -19.35 23.79
C GLY A 955 17.50 -19.61 22.73
N ARG A 956 18.26 -20.70 22.90
CA ARG A 956 19.28 -21.14 21.92
C ARG A 956 18.66 -21.41 20.55
N LEU A 957 17.61 -22.23 20.50
CA LEU A 957 16.97 -22.59 19.23
C LEU A 957 16.50 -21.35 18.47
N ILE A 958 15.83 -20.42 19.14
CA ILE A 958 15.31 -19.21 18.49
C ILE A 958 16.46 -18.30 18.06
N SER A 959 17.52 -18.15 18.87
CA SER A 959 18.71 -17.39 18.49
C SER A 959 19.37 -17.97 17.23
N ASP A 960 19.51 -19.29 17.14
CA ASP A 960 20.07 -19.99 15.97
C ASP A 960 19.20 -19.82 14.72
N LEU A 961 17.87 -19.88 14.87
CA LEU A 961 16.92 -19.61 13.78
C LEU A 961 16.95 -18.15 13.31
N VAL A 962 17.05 -17.19 14.25
CA VAL A 962 17.14 -15.74 13.93
C VAL A 962 18.44 -15.41 13.22
N ALA A 963 19.55 -16.00 13.66
CA ALA A 963 20.86 -15.82 13.04
C ALA A 963 21.02 -16.60 11.72
N GLY A 964 20.07 -17.47 11.36
CA GLY A 964 20.16 -18.32 10.18
C GLY A 964 21.20 -19.44 10.29
N ARG A 965 21.67 -19.77 11.51
CA ARG A 965 22.56 -20.91 11.76
C ARG A 965 21.85 -22.25 11.66
N GLN A 966 20.53 -22.23 11.88
CA GLN A 966 19.65 -23.39 11.77
C GLN A 966 18.41 -23.01 10.95
N GLN A 967 17.85 -23.96 10.19
CA GLN A 967 16.56 -23.78 9.53
C GLN A 967 15.42 -24.43 10.33
N TRP A 968 14.19 -23.98 10.07
CA TRP A 968 13.00 -24.57 10.71
C TRP A 968 12.82 -26.06 10.40
N SER A 969 13.30 -26.54 9.24
CA SER A 969 13.36 -27.97 8.89
C SER A 969 14.16 -28.77 9.90
N ASP A 970 15.30 -28.24 10.33
CA ASP A 970 16.23 -28.91 11.23
C ASP A 970 15.64 -28.98 12.64
N ALA A 971 14.95 -27.90 13.05
CA ALA A 971 14.21 -27.87 14.31
C ALA A 971 13.10 -28.94 14.35
N LYS A 972 12.35 -29.10 13.25
CA LYS A 972 11.32 -30.16 13.11
C LYS A 972 11.90 -31.57 13.07
N ALA A 973 13.13 -31.74 12.61
CA ALA A 973 13.81 -33.04 12.60
C ALA A 973 14.31 -33.42 14.00
N LYS A 974 14.74 -32.44 14.79
CA LYS A 974 15.27 -32.64 16.15
C LYS A 974 14.19 -32.81 17.22
N TRP A 975 13.10 -32.06 17.14
CA TRP A 975 12.09 -31.98 18.20
C TRP A 975 10.76 -32.65 17.82
N PRO A 976 10.03 -33.24 18.79
CA PRO A 976 8.76 -33.89 18.52
C PRO A 976 7.73 -32.89 17.97
N LYS A 977 7.02 -33.31 16.92
CA LYS A 977 5.89 -32.55 16.38
C LYS A 977 4.76 -32.53 17.41
N PHE A 978 4.15 -31.37 17.56
CA PHE A 978 2.95 -31.23 18.37
C PHE A 978 1.71 -31.40 17.50
N GLU A 979 0.97 -32.48 17.72
CA GLU A 979 -0.37 -32.70 17.18
C GLU A 979 -1.36 -32.46 18.32
N ALA A 980 -2.28 -31.52 18.15
CA ALA A 980 -3.30 -31.29 19.15
C ALA A 980 -4.16 -32.56 19.28
N ASN A 981 -4.29 -33.10 20.50
CA ASN A 981 -5.26 -34.16 20.76
C ASN A 981 -6.64 -33.65 20.36
N ALA A 982 -7.26 -34.35 19.40
CA ALA A 982 -8.64 -34.09 18.99
C ALA A 982 -9.58 -34.62 20.07
N GLU A 983 -9.74 -33.87 21.16
CA GLU A 983 -10.85 -34.03 22.11
C GLU A 983 -11.81 -32.86 22.01
#